data_AF-A0AAU6EN57-F1
#
_entry.id   AF-A0AAU6EN57-F1
#
_cell.length_a   1.000
_cell.length_b   1.000
_cell.length_c   1.000
_cell.angle_alpha   90.00
_cell.angle_beta   90.00
_cell.angle_gamma   90.00
#
_symmetry.space_group_name_H-M   'P 1'
#
loop_
_entity.id
_entity.type
_entity.pdbx_description
1 polymer ?
#
loop_
_entity_poly.entity_id
_entity_poly.type
_entity_poly.pdbx_seq_one_letter_code
_entity_poly.pdbx_strand_id
1 'polypeptide(L)'
;MRLELAGGVVASGRHAWLSGTFGPVRLVDEADGVAGAAVALGPAEANDAQARDAVAELERIVAAGGPVAAGAGIDLGGEFTSARLAGAGGDQRDAVLAALKVLGAEGAGRLGDQARVLVALFGPSATKRVGAAAGRAVAEGRWAALHLACAASDVLGPEQLELILALEAPAGIDVMSGGLPSALAAHLRQVCEPVPPARRPALLVDLWAQVLGLHAQLARRRRLLATQGRQDRLDELRARRSALEDDEVVSQLRYALNGREPSLADAARWTAPDHHWWFLLNRMVQDARAATALLRTAVAVSDHGLSEGLRLSHAVLAAVDADFNDVQAAQSARRIPGLTGLPARPGSHVRDIHRRFHKVGPDDAKLHDYVMPRLARAREYALLVTEEVTNLLDEMHPVVPAEALRGWAAAQLQTWRREVGYTSVRPPSAWDANPPWVRGTLGLTDTLAERLRTLPDRPPAEVEVVGDLLWYAEMADALSQLYGHEAAQDGLRGLPWLAYDPAPAPADPLTPRLESITLAVAGAAQLVALGAHPAKGVRTWPELTGSLRAGIDIATALSGEFDVPVPVADLDRTVVPGTRARFQVARTAHTLAEWSAYMGNCIAGADYVERAVKGHCVLAALYDDHGRILANAELRPTRATDRGWRVNELAARFNDQPDAALARSFRSWVATIPGAEAPPSDEPSADETVPGRRARQRVSPHLFETVGPALVEQLEGARHHQVTDDALSTFAVLANTAPHAAPTRLRRLPPLSLATACQQALAQGKLDLPHLWTATSVRPLATAVDALDPALRRRFEQLTLLTSDAPLPKSLRRLVKLPTVATAYATDLMSLRVRAALGRLMHDGDAVLARAMAGHTTVPLLCAAAVTVNCRTPTTELTQVTPPRTVTVPGFPSTDLADAEGPWQQALPAARELGADTTVWWDHIAEHGLRIPTAWLGAGGWPALWSRAHRRSSPDGERALPIGRDRSPAD
;
A
#
# COMPACT_ATOMS: atom_id res chain seq x y z
N MET A 1 -49.12 27.16 1.58
CA MET A 1 -48.13 26.30 0.89
C MET A 1 -47.21 25.67 1.93
N ARG A 2 -46.92 24.37 1.81
CA ARG A 2 -45.82 23.70 2.52
C ARG A 2 -44.76 23.44 1.46
N LEU A 3 -43.53 23.86 1.73
CA LEU A 3 -42.36 23.64 0.87
C LEU A 3 -41.37 22.78 1.65
N GLU A 4 -41.06 21.60 1.14
CA GLU A 4 -39.98 20.76 1.65
C GLU A 4 -38.61 21.30 1.20
N LEU A 5 -37.80 21.66 2.18
CA LEU A 5 -36.44 22.16 1.99
C LEU A 5 -35.42 21.06 2.34
N ALA A 6 -34.18 21.28 1.88
CA ALA A 6 -33.04 20.46 2.28
C ALA A 6 -32.94 20.37 3.82
N GLY A 7 -32.60 19.19 4.34
CA GLY A 7 -32.55 18.92 5.78
C GLY A 7 -33.90 18.62 6.45
N GLY A 8 -34.97 18.43 5.68
CA GLY A 8 -36.30 18.05 6.19
C GLY A 8 -37.08 19.21 6.82
N VAL A 9 -36.70 20.46 6.51
CA VAL A 9 -37.38 21.66 7.01
C VAL A 9 -38.60 21.94 6.14
N VAL A 10 -39.78 22.07 6.75
CA VAL A 10 -41.01 22.46 6.05
C VAL A 10 -41.24 23.96 6.27
N ALA A 11 -41.12 24.75 5.20
CA ALA A 11 -41.50 26.16 5.25
C ALA A 11 -43.00 26.31 5.01
N SER A 12 -43.70 27.01 5.92
CA SER A 12 -45.12 27.34 5.80
C SER A 12 -45.33 28.85 5.78
N GLY A 13 -46.27 29.32 4.96
CA GLY A 13 -46.61 30.76 4.87
C GLY A 13 -45.63 31.64 4.06
N ARG A 14 -44.66 31.04 3.37
CA ARG A 14 -43.72 31.72 2.47
C ARG A 14 -43.79 31.14 1.06
N HIS A 15 -43.40 31.92 0.06
CA HIS A 15 -43.24 31.45 -1.33
C HIS A 15 -41.76 31.32 -1.69
N ALA A 16 -41.48 30.54 -2.73
CA ALA A 16 -40.14 30.31 -3.26
C ALA A 16 -39.99 30.89 -4.66
N TRP A 17 -38.87 31.58 -4.90
CA TRP A 17 -38.49 32.14 -6.20
C TRP A 17 -37.17 31.53 -6.67
N LEU A 18 -37.14 31.16 -7.95
CA LEU A 18 -35.97 30.65 -8.67
C LEU A 18 -35.43 31.72 -9.62
N SER A 19 -34.14 31.61 -9.95
CA SER A 19 -33.58 32.31 -11.11
C SER A 19 -34.13 31.69 -12.40
N GLY A 20 -34.67 32.52 -13.29
CA GLY A 20 -35.18 32.13 -14.59
C GLY A 20 -34.64 33.02 -15.71
N THR A 21 -34.68 32.51 -16.95
CA THR A 21 -34.07 33.15 -18.14
C THR A 21 -34.60 34.56 -18.44
N PHE A 22 -35.81 34.89 -17.95
CA PHE A 22 -36.47 36.19 -18.15
C PHE A 22 -36.75 36.94 -16.84
N GLY A 23 -36.13 36.54 -15.73
CA GLY A 23 -36.36 37.08 -14.39
C GLY A 23 -36.80 36.02 -13.37
N PRO A 24 -37.08 36.44 -12.12
CA PRO A 24 -37.42 35.52 -11.04
C PRO A 24 -38.73 34.78 -11.32
N VAL A 25 -38.70 33.45 -11.20
CA VAL A 25 -39.86 32.57 -11.41
C VAL A 25 -40.38 32.11 -10.05
N ARG A 26 -41.64 32.41 -9.75
CA ARG A 26 -42.33 31.93 -8.55
C ARG A 26 -42.75 30.47 -8.73
N LEU A 27 -42.40 29.61 -7.78
CA LEU A 27 -42.87 28.22 -7.76
C LEU A 27 -44.35 28.17 -7.36
N VAL A 28 -45.15 27.51 -8.20
CA VAL A 28 -46.60 27.35 -8.01
C VAL A 28 -46.90 26.01 -7.34
N ASP A 29 -46.16 24.95 -7.71
CA ASP A 29 -46.21 23.63 -7.05
C ASP A 29 -44.81 23.07 -6.74
N GLU A 30 -44.70 22.14 -5.77
CA GLU A 30 -43.41 21.52 -5.39
C GLU A 30 -42.78 20.72 -6.54
N ALA A 31 -43.61 20.19 -7.45
CA ALA A 31 -43.18 19.43 -8.62
C ALA A 31 -42.51 20.28 -9.71
N ASP A 32 -42.64 21.62 -9.65
CA ASP A 32 -42.08 22.54 -10.64
C ASP A 32 -40.59 22.87 -10.40
N GLY A 33 -40.06 22.50 -9.22
CA GLY A 33 -38.68 22.79 -8.82
C GLY A 33 -37.71 21.63 -9.05
N VAL A 34 -36.50 21.93 -9.53
CA VAL A 34 -35.41 20.93 -9.59
C VAL A 34 -34.93 20.61 -8.17
N ALA A 35 -34.85 19.33 -7.83
CA ALA A 35 -34.37 18.88 -6.53
C ALA A 35 -33.00 19.51 -6.16
N GLY A 36 -32.91 20.07 -4.95
CA GLY A 36 -31.70 20.71 -4.43
C GLY A 36 -31.37 22.09 -5.00
N ALA A 37 -32.23 22.68 -5.84
CA ALA A 37 -32.06 24.03 -6.38
C ALA A 37 -32.06 25.11 -5.28
N ALA A 38 -31.26 26.15 -5.47
CA ALA A 38 -31.23 27.32 -4.61
C ALA A 38 -32.46 28.20 -4.87
N VAL A 39 -33.14 28.62 -3.81
CA VAL A 39 -34.36 29.45 -3.87
C VAL A 39 -34.28 30.61 -2.89
N ALA A 40 -34.94 31.71 -3.23
CA ALA A 40 -35.20 32.81 -2.31
C ALA A 40 -36.58 32.58 -1.67
N LEU A 41 -36.66 32.56 -0.34
CA LEU A 41 -37.90 32.39 0.41
C LEU A 41 -38.33 33.73 0.99
N GLY A 42 -39.54 34.20 0.64
CA GLY A 42 -40.05 35.50 1.04
C GLY A 42 -41.57 35.53 1.29
N PRO A 43 -42.10 36.69 1.71
CA PRO A 43 -43.51 36.85 2.05
C PRO A 43 -44.42 36.72 0.82
N ALA A 44 -45.64 36.20 0.99
CA ALA A 44 -46.56 35.93 -0.11
C ALA A 44 -46.98 37.15 -0.93
N GLU A 45 -46.88 38.33 -0.33
CA GLU A 45 -47.24 39.62 -0.93
C GLU A 45 -46.01 40.42 -1.41
N ALA A 46 -44.84 39.77 -1.50
CA ALA A 46 -43.65 40.41 -2.04
C ALA A 46 -43.88 40.89 -3.48
N ASN A 47 -43.49 42.14 -3.77
CA ASN A 47 -43.60 42.70 -5.11
C ASN A 47 -42.46 42.21 -6.03
N ASP A 48 -42.63 42.39 -7.33
CA ASP A 48 -41.69 41.91 -8.35
C ASP A 48 -40.29 42.55 -8.25
N ALA A 49 -40.17 43.74 -7.66
CA ALA A 49 -38.87 44.40 -7.46
C ALA A 49 -38.12 43.73 -6.29
N GLN A 50 -38.79 43.50 -5.16
CA GLN A 50 -38.23 42.80 -4.00
C GLN A 50 -37.79 41.37 -4.36
N ALA A 51 -38.61 40.65 -5.13
CA ALA A 51 -38.26 39.31 -5.59
C ALA A 51 -37.05 39.31 -6.55
N ARG A 52 -36.93 40.32 -7.43
CA ARG A 52 -35.78 40.49 -8.32
C ARG A 52 -34.48 40.74 -7.55
N ASP A 53 -34.51 41.66 -6.59
CA ASP A 53 -33.33 42.00 -5.80
C ASP A 53 -32.85 40.81 -4.95
N ALA A 54 -33.78 40.06 -4.34
CA ALA A 54 -33.47 38.87 -3.55
C ALA A 54 -32.91 37.72 -4.41
N VAL A 55 -33.46 37.49 -5.62
CA VAL A 55 -32.94 36.45 -6.54
C VAL A 55 -31.58 36.86 -7.11
N ALA A 56 -31.36 38.14 -7.42
CA ALA A 56 -30.04 38.63 -7.83
C ALA A 56 -28.98 38.45 -6.73
N GLU A 57 -29.36 38.68 -5.46
CA GLU A 57 -28.45 38.41 -4.33
C GLU A 57 -28.19 36.92 -4.14
N LEU A 58 -29.22 36.09 -4.29
CA LEU A 58 -29.06 34.64 -4.26
C LEU A 58 -28.11 34.14 -5.35
N GLU A 59 -28.23 34.65 -6.58
CA GLU A 59 -27.34 34.33 -7.69
C GLU A 59 -25.89 34.70 -7.38
N ARG A 60 -25.65 35.88 -6.76
CA ARG A 60 -24.30 36.27 -6.34
C ARG A 60 -23.71 35.31 -5.30
N ILE A 61 -24.51 34.91 -4.31
CA ILE A 61 -24.09 33.95 -3.29
C ILE A 61 -23.79 32.58 -3.92
N VAL A 62 -24.66 32.10 -4.80
CA VAL A 62 -24.49 30.81 -5.50
C VAL A 62 -23.28 30.84 -6.43
N ALA A 63 -23.01 31.96 -7.10
CA ALA A 63 -21.83 32.12 -7.94
C ALA A 63 -20.53 32.10 -7.11
N ALA A 64 -20.55 32.66 -5.90
CA ALA A 64 -19.37 32.74 -5.04
C ALA A 64 -19.11 31.47 -4.20
N GLY A 65 -20.17 30.83 -3.68
CA GLY A 65 -20.06 29.70 -2.73
C GLY A 65 -20.77 28.42 -3.16
N GLY A 66 -21.28 28.39 -4.38
CA GLY A 66 -22.07 27.27 -4.89
C GLY A 66 -23.50 27.21 -4.29
N PRO A 67 -24.32 26.27 -4.78
CA PRO A 67 -25.70 26.11 -4.31
C PRO A 67 -25.79 25.71 -2.83
N VAL A 68 -24.75 25.11 -2.25
CA VAL A 68 -24.70 24.71 -0.84
C VAL A 68 -24.85 25.90 0.10
N ALA A 69 -24.19 27.03 -0.20
CA ALA A 69 -24.26 28.25 0.61
C ALA A 69 -25.70 28.79 0.73
N ALA A 70 -26.53 28.62 -0.31
CA ALA A 70 -27.93 29.03 -0.29
C ALA A 70 -28.75 28.29 0.78
N GLY A 71 -28.34 27.10 1.21
CA GLY A 71 -29.05 26.33 2.25
C GLY A 71 -28.93 26.92 3.66
N ALA A 72 -28.07 27.93 3.87
CA ALA A 72 -27.73 28.39 5.22
C ALA A 72 -28.79 29.31 5.86
N GLY A 73 -29.79 29.78 5.10
CA GLY A 73 -30.77 30.75 5.60
C GLY A 73 -30.22 32.18 5.61
N ILE A 74 -29.41 32.56 4.63
CA ILE A 74 -28.79 33.90 4.54
C ILE A 74 -29.90 34.94 4.32
N ASP A 75 -29.88 36.02 5.08
CA ASP A 75 -30.72 37.20 4.84
C ASP A 75 -30.35 37.85 3.51
N LEU A 76 -31.30 37.82 2.56
CA LEU A 76 -31.19 38.40 1.23
C LEU A 76 -31.74 39.84 1.17
N GLY A 77 -32.29 40.35 2.27
CA GLY A 77 -32.97 41.65 2.36
C GLY A 77 -34.48 41.55 2.07
N GLY A 78 -35.25 42.54 2.52
CA GLY A 78 -36.70 42.60 2.25
C GLY A 78 -37.51 41.43 2.81
N GLU A 79 -37.08 40.87 3.95
CA GLU A 79 -37.62 39.65 4.59
C GLU A 79 -37.38 38.35 3.81
N PHE A 80 -36.55 38.38 2.77
CA PHE A 80 -36.15 37.18 2.04
C PHE A 80 -34.98 36.46 2.70
N THR A 81 -35.02 35.13 2.66
CA THR A 81 -33.94 34.26 3.14
C THR A 81 -33.57 33.23 2.08
N SER A 82 -32.30 32.90 1.95
CA SER A 82 -31.86 31.83 1.03
C SER A 82 -32.28 30.46 1.56
N ALA A 83 -32.63 29.53 0.66
CA ALA A 83 -32.80 28.12 0.99
C ALA A 83 -32.46 27.21 -0.20
N ARG A 84 -32.55 25.89 0.03
CA ARG A 84 -32.49 24.88 -1.02
C ARG A 84 -33.70 23.98 -0.95
N LEU A 85 -34.25 23.62 -2.12
CA LEU A 85 -35.33 22.63 -2.22
C LEU A 85 -34.85 21.23 -1.77
N ALA A 86 -35.81 20.37 -1.41
CA ALA A 86 -35.53 18.98 -1.05
C ALA A 86 -34.73 18.21 -2.13
N GLY A 87 -33.95 17.21 -1.70
CA GLY A 87 -33.10 16.37 -2.57
C GLY A 87 -31.66 16.88 -2.76
N ALA A 88 -31.27 17.97 -2.11
CA ALA A 88 -29.87 18.35 -1.94
C ALA A 88 -29.12 17.39 -0.99
N GLY A 89 -27.86 17.08 -1.31
CA GLY A 89 -26.93 16.44 -0.39
C GLY A 89 -26.30 17.45 0.59
N GLY A 90 -25.74 16.94 1.69
CA GLY A 90 -25.16 17.73 2.78
C GLY A 90 -26.15 18.09 3.88
N ASP A 91 -25.65 18.57 5.02
CA ASP A 91 -26.43 19.00 6.17
C ASP A 91 -26.33 20.52 6.42
N GLN A 92 -26.91 20.99 7.53
CA GLN A 92 -26.89 22.41 7.88
C GLN A 92 -25.47 22.96 8.15
N ARG A 93 -24.54 22.12 8.64
CA ARG A 93 -23.15 22.51 8.91
C ARG A 93 -22.45 22.90 7.61
N ASP A 94 -22.66 22.10 6.56
CA ASP A 94 -22.09 22.34 5.25
C ASP A 94 -22.54 23.67 4.67
N ALA A 95 -23.84 23.93 4.74
CA ALA A 95 -24.45 25.16 4.24
C ALA A 95 -23.90 26.40 4.98
N VAL A 96 -23.86 26.35 6.32
CA VAL A 96 -23.37 27.46 7.14
C VAL A 96 -21.89 27.72 6.91
N LEU A 97 -21.05 26.68 6.81
CA LEU A 97 -19.63 26.86 6.52
C LEU A 97 -19.40 27.45 5.12
N ALA A 98 -20.12 26.97 4.11
CA ALA A 98 -20.05 27.50 2.75
C ALA A 98 -20.48 28.97 2.70
N ALA A 99 -21.56 29.33 3.42
CA ALA A 99 -22.01 30.72 3.53
C ALA A 99 -21.00 31.61 4.25
N LEU A 100 -20.38 31.15 5.35
CA LEU A 100 -19.34 31.92 6.04
C LEU A 100 -18.12 32.21 5.15
N LYS A 101 -17.72 31.27 4.29
CA LYS A 101 -16.64 31.50 3.32
C LYS A 101 -16.96 32.62 2.32
N VAL A 102 -18.23 32.75 1.91
CA VAL A 102 -18.69 33.80 1.00
C VAL A 102 -18.83 35.15 1.72
N LEU A 103 -19.43 35.13 2.91
CA LEU A 103 -19.79 36.34 3.65
C LEU A 103 -18.61 36.94 4.44
N GLY A 104 -17.61 36.14 4.79
CA GLY A 104 -16.51 36.53 5.66
C GLY A 104 -16.96 36.88 7.09
N ALA A 105 -16.04 37.45 7.87
CA ALA A 105 -16.32 37.86 9.25
C ALA A 105 -17.36 38.98 9.33
N GLU A 106 -17.32 39.95 8.41
CA GLU A 106 -18.18 41.13 8.40
C GLU A 106 -19.63 40.79 8.01
N GLY A 107 -19.83 39.84 7.10
CA GLY A 107 -21.16 39.43 6.63
C GLY A 107 -21.83 38.34 7.48
N ALA A 108 -21.15 37.78 8.48
CA ALA A 108 -21.63 36.64 9.27
C ALA A 108 -22.98 36.89 9.98
N GLY A 109 -23.28 38.16 10.33
CA GLY A 109 -24.55 38.53 10.95
C GLY A 109 -25.79 38.24 10.08
N ARG A 110 -25.61 38.10 8.76
CA ARG A 110 -26.69 37.73 7.82
C ARG A 110 -27.16 36.29 7.96
N LEU A 111 -26.45 35.46 8.73
CA LEU A 111 -26.85 34.08 9.05
C LEU A 111 -27.77 34.00 10.27
N GLY A 112 -28.07 35.14 10.90
CA GLY A 112 -28.90 35.23 12.10
C GLY A 112 -28.10 35.11 13.40
N ASP A 113 -28.75 34.59 14.45
CA ASP A 113 -28.17 34.49 15.79
C ASP A 113 -26.88 33.66 15.82
N GLN A 114 -25.82 34.25 16.39
CA GLN A 114 -24.49 33.65 16.50
C GLN A 114 -24.53 32.31 17.23
N ALA A 115 -25.36 32.14 18.25
CA ALA A 115 -25.48 30.87 18.96
C ALA A 115 -26.01 29.76 18.05
N ARG A 116 -27.02 30.07 17.22
CA ARG A 116 -27.58 29.14 16.23
C ARG A 116 -26.56 28.77 15.16
N VAL A 117 -25.75 29.72 14.68
CA VAL A 117 -24.66 29.47 13.72
C VAL A 117 -23.62 28.51 14.31
N LEU A 118 -23.18 28.75 15.56
CA LEU A 118 -22.21 27.88 16.23
C LEU A 118 -22.75 26.47 16.48
N VAL A 119 -24.02 26.35 16.89
CA VAL A 119 -24.69 25.05 17.06
C VAL A 119 -24.83 24.33 15.73
N ALA A 120 -25.11 25.03 14.62
CA ALA A 120 -25.12 24.40 13.30
C ALA A 120 -23.74 23.85 12.91
N LEU A 121 -22.65 24.57 13.25
CA LEU A 121 -21.29 24.13 12.92
C LEU A 121 -20.78 22.98 13.81
N PHE A 122 -20.97 23.07 15.13
CA PHE A 122 -20.32 22.20 16.11
C PHE A 122 -21.28 21.36 16.97
N GLY A 123 -22.59 21.49 16.74
CA GLY A 123 -23.62 20.77 17.50
C GLY A 123 -23.55 21.06 19.00
N PRO A 124 -23.58 20.03 19.87
CA PRO A 124 -23.55 20.20 21.33
C PRO A 124 -22.21 20.76 21.85
N SER A 125 -21.14 20.74 21.03
CA SER A 125 -19.82 21.26 21.41
C SER A 125 -19.69 22.77 21.23
N ALA A 126 -20.76 23.47 20.82
CA ALA A 126 -20.81 24.91 20.64
C ALA A 126 -20.75 25.67 21.97
N THR A 127 -19.55 25.91 22.48
CA THR A 127 -19.31 26.72 23.69
C THR A 127 -18.85 28.15 23.33
N LYS A 128 -18.90 29.08 24.30
CA LYS A 128 -18.40 30.45 24.12
C LYS A 128 -16.93 30.48 23.69
N ARG A 129 -16.10 29.57 24.19
CA ARG A 129 -14.67 29.47 23.85
C ARG A 129 -14.46 28.97 22.41
N VAL A 130 -15.17 27.91 22.03
CA VAL A 130 -15.17 27.40 20.64
C VAL A 130 -15.66 28.48 19.68
N GLY A 131 -16.70 29.23 20.06
CA GLY A 131 -17.20 30.37 19.27
C GLY A 131 -16.16 31.47 19.06
N ALA A 132 -15.42 31.84 20.10
CA ALA A 132 -14.34 32.82 19.99
C ALA A 132 -13.18 32.31 19.10
N ALA A 133 -12.82 31.02 19.21
CA ALA A 133 -11.79 30.41 18.37
C ALA A 133 -12.23 30.34 16.90
N ALA A 134 -13.48 29.95 16.63
CA ALA A 134 -14.05 29.91 15.29
C ALA A 134 -14.13 31.31 14.67
N GLY A 135 -14.53 32.33 15.45
CA GLY A 135 -14.52 33.72 15.00
C GLY A 135 -13.13 34.21 14.60
N ARG A 136 -12.09 33.89 15.37
CA ARG A 136 -10.69 34.17 14.99
C ARG A 136 -10.27 33.44 13.72
N ALA A 137 -10.60 32.15 13.60
CA ALA A 137 -10.29 31.38 12.39
C ALA A 137 -10.94 31.98 11.14
N VAL A 138 -12.19 32.46 11.23
CA VAL A 138 -12.87 33.17 10.13
C VAL A 138 -12.18 34.50 9.82
N ALA A 139 -11.87 35.32 10.83
CA ALA A 139 -11.23 36.63 10.65
C ALA A 139 -9.83 36.52 10.02
N GLU A 140 -9.09 35.47 10.35
CA GLU A 140 -7.73 35.21 9.83
C GLU A 140 -7.74 34.35 8.55
N GLY A 141 -8.92 33.97 8.03
CA GLY A 141 -9.03 33.16 6.81
C GLY A 141 -8.53 31.71 6.96
N ARG A 142 -8.50 31.16 8.18
CA ARG A 142 -8.09 29.78 8.50
C ARG A 142 -9.19 28.76 8.17
N TRP A 143 -9.64 28.78 6.91
CA TRP A 143 -10.79 28.02 6.43
C TRP A 143 -10.60 26.49 6.49
N ALA A 144 -9.38 26.00 6.30
CA ALA A 144 -9.08 24.57 6.37
C ALA A 144 -9.18 24.04 7.81
N ALA A 145 -8.67 24.79 8.79
CA ALA A 145 -8.79 24.46 10.21
C ALA A 145 -10.25 24.49 10.66
N LEU A 146 -11.02 25.50 10.23
CA LEU A 146 -12.45 25.57 10.50
C LEU A 146 -13.21 24.39 9.89
N HIS A 147 -12.92 24.03 8.63
CA HIS A 147 -13.53 22.86 7.98
C HIS A 147 -13.25 21.58 8.79
N LEU A 148 -11.98 21.30 9.12
CA LEU A 148 -11.62 20.12 9.90
C LEU A 148 -12.28 20.12 11.28
N ALA A 149 -12.33 21.26 11.98
CA ALA A 149 -12.99 21.37 13.28
C ALA A 149 -14.50 21.10 13.20
N CYS A 150 -15.17 21.63 12.17
CA CYS A 150 -16.58 21.34 11.91
C CYS A 150 -16.81 19.84 11.64
N ALA A 151 -15.93 19.19 10.86
CA ALA A 151 -16.04 17.75 10.63
C ALA A 151 -15.74 16.92 11.90
N ALA A 152 -14.76 17.35 12.70
CA ALA A 152 -14.31 16.64 13.89
C ALA A 152 -15.21 16.84 15.12
N SER A 153 -16.20 17.75 15.08
CA SER A 153 -17.09 18.02 16.22
C SER A 153 -17.90 16.82 16.68
N ASP A 154 -18.08 15.83 15.80
CA ASP A 154 -18.82 14.61 16.11
C ASP A 154 -17.98 13.60 16.90
N VAL A 155 -16.66 13.78 16.94
CA VAL A 155 -15.72 12.86 17.60
C VAL A 155 -14.84 13.52 18.67
N LEU A 156 -14.82 14.86 18.73
CA LEU A 156 -14.05 15.68 19.66
C LEU A 156 -14.94 16.51 20.60
N GLY A 157 -14.44 16.74 21.82
CA GLY A 157 -15.04 17.68 22.78
C GLY A 157 -14.65 19.14 22.53
N PRO A 158 -15.30 20.10 23.22
CA PRO A 158 -15.09 21.55 23.02
C PRO A 158 -13.63 22.00 23.16
N GLU A 159 -12.92 21.56 24.20
CA GLU A 159 -11.53 21.95 24.45
C GLU A 159 -10.59 21.41 23.37
N GLN A 160 -10.92 20.24 22.80
CA GLN A 160 -10.16 19.62 21.73
C GLN A 160 -10.38 20.34 20.39
N LEU A 161 -11.58 20.87 20.16
CA LEU A 161 -11.88 21.68 18.97
C LEU A 161 -11.11 23.00 18.95
N GLU A 162 -10.85 23.61 20.11
CA GLU A 162 -9.99 24.80 20.18
C GLU A 162 -8.58 24.53 19.63
N LEU A 163 -8.03 23.32 19.87
CA LEU A 163 -6.73 22.92 19.33
C LEU A 163 -6.77 22.80 17.80
N ILE A 164 -7.83 22.21 17.24
CA ILE A 164 -7.98 22.06 15.79
C ILE A 164 -8.21 23.41 15.11
N LEU A 165 -9.02 24.29 15.69
CA LEU A 165 -9.25 25.65 15.20
C LEU A 165 -8.00 26.53 15.24
N ALA A 166 -7.03 26.20 16.10
CA ALA A 166 -5.76 26.89 16.19
C ALA A 166 -4.75 26.47 15.10
N LEU A 167 -5.01 25.40 14.34
CA LEU A 167 -4.10 24.92 13.30
C LEU A 167 -3.93 25.95 12.17
N GLU A 168 -2.71 26.00 11.64
CA GLU A 168 -2.33 26.91 10.56
C GLU A 168 -1.76 26.12 9.38
N ALA A 169 -2.13 26.54 8.17
CA ALA A 169 -1.55 26.06 6.93
C ALA A 169 -0.83 27.25 6.26
N PRO A 170 0.34 27.03 5.64
CA PRO A 170 1.01 28.08 4.87
C PRO A 170 0.11 28.63 3.76
N ALA A 171 0.25 29.92 3.46
CA ALA A 171 -0.55 30.58 2.44
C ALA A 171 -0.46 29.85 1.08
N GLY A 172 -1.62 29.65 0.43
CA GLY A 172 -1.71 28.97 -0.86
C GLY A 172 -1.67 27.44 -0.81
N ILE A 173 -1.54 26.82 0.38
CA ILE A 173 -1.63 25.36 0.55
C ILE A 173 -3.05 24.98 1.00
N ASP A 174 -3.77 24.23 0.16
CA ASP A 174 -5.07 23.65 0.53
C ASP A 174 -4.90 22.21 1.04
N VAL A 175 -4.93 22.05 2.36
CA VAL A 175 -4.83 20.74 3.03
C VAL A 175 -6.12 19.92 3.00
N MET A 176 -7.27 20.51 2.63
CA MET A 176 -8.56 19.80 2.62
C MET A 176 -8.90 19.27 1.21
N SER A 177 -8.60 20.05 0.16
CA SER A 177 -8.87 19.70 -1.24
C SER A 177 -10.27 19.11 -1.48
N GLY A 178 -11.32 19.90 -1.22
CA GLY A 178 -12.72 19.53 -1.52
C GLY A 178 -13.43 18.65 -0.47
N GLY A 179 -14.71 18.35 -0.75
CA GLY A 179 -15.62 17.59 0.12
C GLY A 179 -16.40 18.43 1.13
N LEU A 180 -17.57 17.91 1.51
CA LEU A 180 -18.42 18.51 2.53
C LEU A 180 -17.93 18.14 3.95
N PRO A 181 -17.95 19.07 4.92
CA PRO A 181 -17.66 18.77 6.32
C PRO A 181 -18.44 17.59 6.90
N SER A 182 -19.71 17.43 6.52
CA SER A 182 -20.56 16.32 6.95
C SER A 182 -20.07 14.96 6.43
N ALA A 183 -19.63 14.89 5.18
CA ALA A 183 -19.05 13.68 4.59
C ALA A 183 -17.74 13.30 5.28
N LEU A 184 -16.87 14.29 5.54
CA LEU A 184 -15.66 14.06 6.32
C LEU A 184 -15.97 13.65 7.76
N ALA A 185 -16.99 14.24 8.39
CA ALA A 185 -17.42 13.87 9.74
C ALA A 185 -17.85 12.41 9.84
N ALA A 186 -18.57 11.90 8.83
CA ALA A 186 -18.96 10.50 8.76
C ALA A 186 -17.72 9.57 8.70
N HIS A 187 -16.74 9.90 7.84
CA HIS A 187 -15.50 9.13 7.75
C HIS A 187 -14.67 9.23 9.03
N LEU A 188 -14.55 10.42 9.63
CA LEU A 188 -13.86 10.62 10.91
C LEU A 188 -14.49 9.81 12.03
N ARG A 189 -15.83 9.76 12.10
CA ARG A 189 -16.54 8.93 13.07
C ARG A 189 -16.18 7.47 12.89
N GLN A 190 -16.28 6.96 11.66
CA GLN A 190 -15.94 5.58 11.34
C GLN A 190 -14.50 5.20 11.73
N VAL A 191 -13.53 6.10 11.52
CA VAL A 191 -12.11 5.85 11.79
C VAL A 191 -11.75 6.06 13.27
N CYS A 192 -12.27 7.10 13.91
CA CYS A 192 -11.85 7.54 15.24
C CYS A 192 -12.71 7.00 16.38
N GLU A 193 -13.93 6.50 16.12
CA GLU A 193 -14.80 5.93 17.16
C GLU A 193 -14.13 4.80 17.95
N PRO A 194 -13.40 3.85 17.33
CA PRO A 194 -12.66 2.82 18.05
C PRO A 194 -11.46 3.34 18.86
N VAL A 195 -11.03 4.58 18.63
CA VAL A 195 -9.88 5.21 19.31
C VAL A 195 -10.35 5.93 20.58
N PRO A 196 -9.63 5.81 21.71
CA PRO A 196 -9.96 6.53 22.93
C PRO A 196 -10.06 8.06 22.73
N PRO A 197 -11.10 8.74 23.27
CA PRO A 197 -11.34 10.18 23.07
C PRO A 197 -10.13 11.08 23.37
N ALA A 198 -9.33 10.74 24.38
CA ALA A 198 -8.14 11.50 24.77
C ALA A 198 -7.03 11.52 23.69
N ARG A 199 -7.02 10.56 22.75
CA ARG A 199 -5.98 10.43 21.71
C ARG A 199 -6.39 10.97 20.35
N ARG A 200 -7.70 11.10 20.10
CA ARG A 200 -8.26 11.61 18.85
C ARG A 200 -7.68 12.96 18.41
N PRO A 201 -7.52 13.99 19.28
CA PRO A 201 -6.97 15.26 18.83
C PRO A 201 -5.51 15.13 18.37
N ALA A 202 -4.68 14.35 19.07
CA ALA A 202 -3.28 14.14 18.69
C ALA A 202 -3.16 13.46 17.32
N LEU A 203 -4.05 12.50 17.00
CA LEU A 203 -4.09 11.86 15.68
C LEU A 203 -4.42 12.85 14.55
N LEU A 204 -5.37 13.76 14.77
CA LEU A 204 -5.75 14.75 13.76
C LEU A 204 -4.69 15.84 13.58
N VAL A 205 -4.01 16.23 14.66
CA VAL A 205 -2.86 17.15 14.60
C VAL A 205 -1.69 16.48 13.87
N ASP A 206 -1.40 15.21 14.15
CA ASP A 206 -0.37 14.47 13.41
C ASP A 206 -0.74 14.34 11.92
N LEU A 207 -1.98 13.97 11.58
CA LEU A 207 -2.45 13.94 10.19
C LEU A 207 -2.25 15.30 9.48
N TRP A 208 -2.61 16.41 10.13
CA TRP A 208 -2.37 17.74 9.60
C TRP A 208 -0.89 17.97 9.29
N ALA A 209 0.00 17.61 10.23
CA ALA A 209 1.45 17.72 10.04
C ALA A 209 1.96 16.82 8.91
N GLN A 210 1.46 15.59 8.77
CA GLN A 210 1.82 14.67 7.68
C GLN A 210 1.44 15.24 6.30
N VAL A 211 0.22 15.78 6.16
CA VAL A 211 -0.24 16.41 4.91
C VAL A 211 0.63 17.63 4.59
N LEU A 212 0.88 18.51 5.55
CA LEU A 212 1.79 19.65 5.36
C LEU A 212 3.22 19.21 5.00
N GLY A 213 3.71 18.15 5.63
CA GLY A 213 5.01 17.55 5.31
C GLY A 213 5.10 17.10 3.85
N LEU A 214 4.07 16.42 3.33
CA LEU A 214 4.02 16.02 1.93
C LEU A 214 4.00 17.24 0.99
N HIS A 215 3.18 18.25 1.28
CA HIS A 215 3.14 19.48 0.48
C HIS A 215 4.48 20.22 0.49
N ALA A 216 5.17 20.26 1.64
CA ALA A 216 6.50 20.85 1.76
C ALA A 216 7.54 20.06 0.95
N GLN A 217 7.49 18.72 0.97
CA GLN A 217 8.35 17.86 0.15
C GLN A 217 8.10 18.07 -1.35
N LEU A 218 6.84 18.12 -1.78
CA LEU A 218 6.49 18.38 -3.19
C LEU A 218 6.92 19.78 -3.63
N ALA A 219 6.75 20.80 -2.78
CA ALA A 219 7.21 22.15 -3.05
C ALA A 219 8.74 22.23 -3.13
N ARG A 220 9.45 21.54 -2.23
CA ARG A 220 10.92 21.42 -2.26
C ARG A 220 11.38 20.74 -3.55
N ARG A 221 10.76 19.61 -3.93
CA ARG A 221 11.06 18.91 -5.18
C ARG A 221 10.89 19.82 -6.40
N ARG A 222 9.80 20.59 -6.47
CA ARG A 222 9.60 21.56 -7.57
C ARG A 222 10.70 22.62 -7.62
N ARG A 223 11.14 23.16 -6.46
CA ARG A 223 12.25 24.14 -6.40
C ARG A 223 13.56 23.53 -6.88
N LEU A 224 13.88 22.31 -6.42
CA LEU A 224 15.10 21.60 -6.81
C LEU A 224 15.13 21.31 -8.32
N LEU A 225 14.04 20.79 -8.89
CA LEU A 225 13.91 20.58 -10.33
C LEU A 225 14.03 21.90 -11.13
N ALA A 226 13.57 23.02 -10.56
CA ALA A 226 13.70 24.33 -11.21
C ALA A 226 15.15 24.86 -11.26
N THR A 227 16.07 24.33 -10.44
CA THR A 227 17.51 24.65 -10.55
C THR A 227 18.18 23.97 -11.73
N GLN A 228 17.55 22.94 -12.29
CA GLN A 228 18.09 22.20 -13.42
C GLN A 228 17.87 22.93 -14.75
N GLY A 229 18.69 22.58 -15.73
CA GLY A 229 18.50 22.97 -17.11
C GLY A 229 17.14 22.60 -17.68
N ARG A 230 16.48 23.54 -18.38
CA ARG A 230 15.27 23.21 -19.17
C ARG A 230 15.56 22.33 -20.39
N GLN A 231 16.77 22.43 -20.93
CA GLN A 231 17.26 21.61 -22.04
C GLN A 231 18.26 20.60 -21.50
N ASP A 232 18.03 19.33 -21.85
CA ASP A 232 19.02 18.28 -21.64
C ASP A 232 20.17 18.50 -22.63
N ARG A 233 21.39 18.58 -22.10
CA ARG A 233 22.63 18.84 -22.87
C ARG A 233 23.64 17.72 -22.66
N LEU A 234 23.20 16.56 -22.16
CA LEU A 234 24.07 15.43 -21.86
C LEU A 234 24.82 14.95 -23.11
N ASP A 235 24.14 14.80 -24.25
CA ASP A 235 24.78 14.40 -25.52
C ASP A 235 25.87 15.37 -25.98
N GLU A 236 25.65 16.67 -25.80
CA GLU A 236 26.67 17.67 -26.13
C GLU A 236 27.88 17.59 -25.19
N LEU A 237 27.64 17.32 -23.90
CA LEU A 237 28.71 17.11 -22.94
C LEU A 237 29.47 15.82 -23.20
N ARG A 238 28.80 14.74 -23.62
CA ARG A 238 29.45 13.50 -24.10
C ARG A 238 30.38 13.81 -25.27
N ALA A 239 29.89 14.51 -26.29
CA ALA A 239 30.72 14.89 -27.45
C ALA A 239 31.92 15.76 -27.05
N ARG A 240 31.75 16.67 -26.07
CA ARG A 240 32.86 17.46 -25.52
C ARG A 240 33.86 16.63 -24.75
N ARG A 241 33.40 15.63 -24.00
CA ARG A 241 34.23 14.71 -23.23
C ARG A 241 35.06 13.84 -24.15
N SER A 242 34.45 13.21 -25.16
CA SER A 242 35.16 12.42 -26.15
C SER A 242 36.22 13.24 -26.89
N ALA A 243 35.91 14.47 -27.31
CA ALA A 243 36.90 15.33 -27.96
C ALA A 243 38.10 15.68 -27.04
N LEU A 244 37.86 15.88 -25.74
CA LEU A 244 38.94 16.09 -24.77
C LEU A 244 39.83 14.84 -24.64
N GLU A 245 39.22 13.65 -24.63
CA GLU A 245 39.93 12.37 -24.54
C GLU A 245 40.74 12.09 -25.81
N ASP A 246 40.16 12.33 -26.99
CA ASP A 246 40.85 12.21 -28.27
C ASP A 246 42.06 13.15 -28.34
N ASP A 247 41.88 14.42 -27.96
CA ASP A 247 42.97 15.40 -27.87
C ASP A 247 44.10 14.93 -26.94
N GLU A 248 43.74 14.30 -25.82
CA GLU A 248 44.69 13.76 -24.83
C GLU A 248 45.47 12.57 -25.38
N VAL A 249 44.78 11.61 -26.01
CA VAL A 249 45.41 10.44 -26.66
C VAL A 249 46.36 10.89 -27.78
N VAL A 250 45.93 11.83 -28.63
CA VAL A 250 46.77 12.40 -29.69
C VAL A 250 47.97 13.14 -29.10
N SER A 251 47.81 13.86 -27.99
CA SER A 251 48.92 14.53 -27.31
C SER A 251 49.95 13.53 -26.77
N GLN A 252 49.51 12.42 -26.20
CA GLN A 252 50.39 11.35 -25.72
C GLN A 252 51.12 10.64 -26.86
N LEU A 253 50.43 10.37 -27.96
CA LEU A 253 51.02 9.83 -29.19
C LEU A 253 52.12 10.75 -29.74
N ARG A 254 51.84 12.06 -29.84
CA ARG A 254 52.85 13.04 -30.27
C ARG A 254 54.04 13.05 -29.33
N TYR A 255 53.82 12.99 -28.02
CA TYR A 255 54.89 12.92 -27.03
C TYR A 255 55.77 11.67 -27.24
N ALA A 256 55.17 10.49 -27.40
CA ALA A 256 55.89 9.24 -27.66
C ALA A 256 56.68 9.27 -28.99
N LEU A 257 56.24 10.06 -29.97
CA LEU A 257 56.89 10.23 -31.27
C LEU A 257 57.88 11.41 -31.33
N ASN A 258 58.22 12.00 -30.18
CA ASN A 258 59.08 13.19 -30.05
C ASN A 258 58.55 14.41 -30.83
N GLY A 259 57.25 14.67 -30.72
CA GLY A 259 56.57 15.83 -31.30
C GLY A 259 56.16 15.69 -32.77
N ARG A 260 56.36 14.51 -33.38
CA ARG A 260 55.91 14.24 -34.76
C ARG A 260 54.41 13.94 -34.80
N GLU A 261 53.79 14.28 -35.92
CA GLU A 261 52.37 13.99 -36.13
C GLU A 261 52.14 12.48 -36.33
N PRO A 262 51.24 11.85 -35.57
CA PRO A 262 51.03 10.42 -35.64
C PRO A 262 50.34 10.01 -36.94
N SER A 263 50.82 8.94 -37.58
CA SER A 263 50.09 8.26 -38.66
C SER A 263 49.07 7.27 -38.10
N LEU A 264 48.13 6.80 -38.93
CA LEU A 264 47.20 5.72 -38.55
C LEU A 264 47.93 4.44 -38.13
N ALA A 265 49.09 4.15 -38.73
CA ALA A 265 49.89 2.99 -38.35
C ALA A 265 50.56 3.17 -36.98
N ASP A 266 50.94 4.40 -36.62
CA ASP A 266 51.46 4.70 -35.27
C ASP A 266 50.37 4.57 -34.22
N ALA A 267 49.16 5.09 -34.51
CA ALA A 267 48.01 4.95 -33.64
C ALA A 267 47.62 3.47 -33.43
N ALA A 268 47.60 2.66 -34.49
CA ALA A 268 47.25 1.24 -34.40
C ALA A 268 48.26 0.39 -33.61
N ARG A 269 49.51 0.85 -33.46
CA ARG A 269 50.56 0.17 -32.69
C ARG A 269 50.73 0.73 -31.28
N TRP A 270 50.07 1.85 -30.98
CA TRP A 270 50.23 2.51 -29.71
C TRP A 270 49.53 1.72 -28.61
N THR A 271 50.28 1.47 -27.55
CA THR A 271 49.77 0.92 -26.31
C THR A 271 49.86 2.02 -25.25
N ALA A 272 48.75 2.20 -24.53
CA ALA A 272 48.70 3.20 -23.47
C ALA A 272 49.71 2.85 -22.36
N PRO A 273 50.61 3.77 -21.98
CA PRO A 273 51.55 3.55 -20.88
C PRO A 273 50.83 3.61 -19.52
N ASP A 274 51.40 3.01 -18.47
CA ASP A 274 50.74 2.91 -17.14
C ASP A 274 50.29 4.26 -16.57
N HIS A 275 51.07 5.33 -16.78
CA HIS A 275 50.73 6.66 -16.29
C HIS A 275 49.47 7.24 -16.96
N HIS A 276 49.12 6.81 -18.18
CA HIS A 276 47.88 7.20 -18.84
C HIS A 276 46.67 6.62 -18.10
N TRP A 277 46.72 5.33 -17.75
CA TRP A 277 45.66 4.68 -16.97
C TRP A 277 45.50 5.31 -15.59
N TRP A 278 46.61 5.58 -14.90
CA TRP A 278 46.59 6.30 -13.62
C TRP A 278 45.98 7.69 -13.73
N PHE A 279 46.28 8.43 -14.80
CA PHE A 279 45.69 9.73 -15.05
C PHE A 279 44.17 9.63 -15.25
N LEU A 280 43.71 8.72 -16.12
CA LEU A 280 42.28 8.50 -16.39
C LEU A 280 41.50 8.12 -15.12
N LEU A 281 42.02 7.18 -14.33
CA LEU A 281 41.39 6.72 -13.10
C LEU A 281 41.31 7.83 -12.04
N ASN A 282 42.38 8.62 -11.86
CA ASN A 282 42.37 9.76 -10.93
C ASN A 282 41.44 10.89 -11.41
N ARG A 283 41.39 11.14 -12.72
CA ARG A 283 40.50 12.11 -13.36
C ARG A 283 39.03 11.80 -13.05
N MET A 284 38.65 10.53 -13.07
CA MET A 284 37.30 10.07 -12.73
C MET A 284 36.90 10.42 -11.30
N VAL A 285 37.77 10.16 -10.32
CA VAL A 285 37.53 10.53 -8.91
C VAL A 285 37.45 12.05 -8.74
N GLN A 286 38.33 12.81 -9.40
CA GLN A 286 38.27 14.27 -9.40
C GLN A 286 36.95 14.80 -9.97
N ASP A 287 36.51 14.24 -11.10
CA ASP A 287 35.28 14.66 -11.76
C ASP A 287 34.04 14.30 -10.92
N ALA A 288 34.06 13.15 -10.22
CA ALA A 288 33.01 12.78 -9.28
C ALA A 288 32.94 13.69 -8.06
N ARG A 289 34.08 14.05 -7.46
CA ARG A 289 34.14 15.05 -6.37
C ARG A 289 33.63 16.41 -6.83
N ALA A 290 34.00 16.84 -8.04
CA ALA A 290 33.53 18.10 -8.61
C ALA A 290 32.02 18.08 -8.93
N ALA A 291 31.50 16.99 -9.51
CA ALA A 291 30.07 16.80 -9.71
C ALA A 291 29.32 16.81 -8.38
N THR A 292 29.84 16.12 -7.36
CA THR A 292 29.30 16.13 -5.99
C THR A 292 29.25 17.55 -5.41
N ALA A 293 30.31 18.34 -5.59
CA ALA A 293 30.33 19.74 -5.15
C ALA A 293 29.26 20.60 -5.85
N LEU A 294 29.11 20.46 -7.18
CA LEU A 294 28.07 21.16 -7.94
C LEU A 294 26.67 20.76 -7.49
N LEU A 295 26.41 19.46 -7.30
CA LEU A 295 25.12 18.94 -6.86
C LEU A 295 24.76 19.46 -5.46
N ARG A 296 25.67 19.31 -4.49
CA ARG A 296 25.48 19.81 -3.11
C ARG A 296 25.26 21.33 -3.09
N THR A 297 25.99 22.06 -3.93
CA THR A 297 25.82 23.52 -4.05
C THR A 297 24.45 23.86 -4.66
N ALA A 298 24.00 23.14 -5.69
CA ALA A 298 22.68 23.35 -6.29
C ALA A 298 21.55 23.08 -5.28
N VAL A 299 21.65 22.00 -4.49
CA VAL A 299 20.70 21.69 -3.40
C VAL A 299 20.73 22.78 -2.34
N ALA A 300 21.91 23.18 -1.85
CA ALA A 300 22.05 24.20 -0.82
C ALA A 300 21.52 25.58 -1.27
N VAL A 301 21.78 25.97 -2.53
CA VAL A 301 21.25 27.22 -3.12
C VAL A 301 19.73 27.17 -3.27
N SER A 302 19.16 26.01 -3.63
CA SER A 302 17.70 25.83 -3.71
C SER A 302 17.03 25.91 -2.33
N ASP A 303 17.64 25.33 -1.31
CA ASP A 303 17.05 25.24 0.04
C ASP A 303 17.29 26.49 0.90
N HIS A 304 18.42 27.17 0.74
CA HIS A 304 18.82 28.29 1.60
C HIS A 304 19.00 29.63 0.86
N GLY A 305 18.86 29.65 -0.47
CA GLY A 305 19.18 30.80 -1.31
C GLY A 305 20.65 30.88 -1.69
N LEU A 306 20.98 31.75 -2.65
CA LEU A 306 22.30 31.81 -3.29
C LEU A 306 23.46 32.03 -2.30
N SER A 307 23.38 33.10 -1.51
CA SER A 307 24.49 33.54 -0.65
C SER A 307 24.78 32.54 0.46
N GLU A 308 23.72 32.09 1.16
CA GLU A 308 23.85 31.12 2.23
C GLU A 308 24.21 29.72 1.69
N GLY A 309 23.63 29.30 0.57
CA GLY A 309 23.96 28.04 -0.08
C GLY A 309 25.44 27.97 -0.51
N LEU A 310 26.00 29.05 -1.05
CA LEU A 310 27.43 29.15 -1.38
C LEU A 310 28.32 29.15 -0.14
N ARG A 311 27.90 29.80 0.95
CA ARG A 311 28.62 29.78 2.23
C ARG A 311 28.68 28.37 2.81
N LEU A 312 27.55 27.65 2.82
CA LEU A 312 27.47 26.25 3.29
C LEU A 312 28.30 25.30 2.41
N SER A 313 28.45 25.63 1.11
CA SER A 313 29.20 24.81 0.15
C SER A 313 30.68 25.22 0.02
N HIS A 314 31.16 26.22 0.77
CA HIS A 314 32.49 26.79 0.58
C HIS A 314 33.61 25.74 0.73
N ALA A 315 33.57 24.92 1.78
CA ALA A 315 34.62 23.91 2.03
C ALA A 315 34.72 22.88 0.89
N VAL A 316 33.57 22.39 0.38
CA VAL A 316 33.57 21.42 -0.72
C VAL A 316 33.99 22.04 -2.05
N LEU A 317 33.63 23.30 -2.31
CA LEU A 317 34.08 24.04 -3.49
C LEU A 317 35.60 24.32 -3.45
N ALA A 318 36.12 24.69 -2.28
CA ALA A 318 37.54 24.97 -2.08
C ALA A 318 38.41 23.71 -2.22
N ALA A 319 37.96 22.58 -1.66
CA ALA A 319 38.66 21.30 -1.78
C ALA A 319 38.80 20.86 -3.25
N VAL A 320 37.75 21.03 -4.06
CA VAL A 320 37.81 20.71 -5.50
C VAL A 320 38.68 21.70 -6.28
N ASP A 321 38.63 23.00 -6.00
CA ASP A 321 39.50 24.00 -6.66
C ASP A 321 40.99 23.74 -6.36
N ALA A 322 41.32 23.29 -5.14
CA ALA A 322 42.68 22.89 -4.77
C ALA A 322 43.18 21.64 -5.54
N ASP A 323 42.29 20.70 -5.82
CA ASP A 323 42.58 19.46 -6.57
C ASP A 323 42.58 19.66 -8.10
N PHE A 324 42.15 20.83 -8.63
CA PHE A 324 41.92 21.07 -10.05
C PHE A 324 42.74 22.25 -10.61
N ASN A 325 43.85 21.92 -11.28
CA ASN A 325 44.86 22.91 -11.69
C ASN A 325 44.44 23.76 -12.91
N ASP A 326 45.18 24.86 -13.12
CA ASP A 326 44.93 25.86 -14.18
C ASP A 326 45.00 25.27 -15.60
N VAL A 327 45.90 24.31 -15.82
CA VAL A 327 46.10 23.68 -17.14
C VAL A 327 44.90 22.80 -17.48
N GLN A 328 44.43 22.00 -16.53
CA GLN A 328 43.24 21.15 -16.68
C GLN A 328 41.98 21.99 -16.91
N ALA A 329 41.84 23.12 -16.20
CA ALA A 329 40.74 24.05 -16.40
C ALA A 329 40.76 24.67 -17.80
N ALA A 330 41.94 25.13 -18.26
CA ALA A 330 42.09 25.72 -19.60
C ALA A 330 41.81 24.71 -20.72
N GLN A 331 42.31 23.48 -20.60
CA GLN A 331 42.06 22.41 -21.58
C GLN A 331 40.58 22.04 -21.61
N SER A 332 39.96 21.86 -20.44
CA SER A 332 38.54 21.53 -20.31
C SER A 332 37.63 22.61 -20.92
N ALA A 333 37.96 23.89 -20.73
CA ALA A 333 37.18 25.03 -21.22
C ALA A 333 37.53 25.48 -22.65
N ARG A 334 38.53 24.86 -23.29
CA ARG A 334 38.97 25.21 -24.65
C ARG A 334 37.82 25.06 -25.65
N ARG A 335 37.55 26.09 -26.44
CA ARG A 335 36.53 26.01 -27.52
C ARG A 335 37.00 25.09 -28.63
N ILE A 336 36.14 24.17 -29.05
CA ILE A 336 36.37 23.29 -30.21
C ILE A 336 35.33 23.65 -31.28
N PRO A 337 35.74 23.98 -32.52
CA PRO A 337 34.81 24.29 -33.61
C PRO A 337 33.78 23.18 -33.82
N GLY A 338 32.51 23.56 -34.00
CA GLY A 338 31.41 22.60 -34.20
C GLY A 338 30.86 21.95 -32.93
N LEU A 339 31.48 22.17 -31.76
CA LEU A 339 31.01 21.66 -30.47
C LEU A 339 30.54 22.78 -29.53
N THR A 340 29.83 22.38 -28.47
CA THR A 340 29.28 23.30 -27.47
C THR A 340 30.38 24.05 -26.70
N GLY A 341 30.06 25.25 -26.22
CA GLY A 341 31.00 26.06 -25.42
C GLY A 341 31.15 25.61 -23.97
N LEU A 342 30.46 24.54 -23.57
CA LEU A 342 30.53 23.99 -22.22
C LEU A 342 31.90 23.33 -21.96
N PRO A 343 32.44 23.43 -20.73
CA PRO A 343 33.67 22.74 -20.38
C PRO A 343 33.44 21.23 -20.33
N ALA A 344 34.42 20.44 -20.77
CA ALA A 344 34.33 18.99 -20.79
C ALA A 344 34.44 18.33 -19.40
N ARG A 345 34.76 19.10 -18.34
CA ARG A 345 34.94 18.62 -16.96
C ARG A 345 34.18 19.50 -15.97
N PRO A 346 33.53 18.90 -14.94
CA PRO A 346 32.81 19.65 -13.92
C PRO A 346 33.69 20.57 -13.07
N GLY A 347 34.97 20.20 -12.88
CA GLY A 347 35.93 20.98 -12.07
C GLY A 347 36.06 22.45 -12.52
N SER A 348 35.94 22.71 -13.82
CA SER A 348 35.97 24.07 -14.38
C SER A 348 34.84 24.94 -13.83
N HIS A 349 33.63 24.40 -13.68
CA HIS A 349 32.50 25.14 -13.11
C HIS A 349 32.63 25.33 -11.60
N VAL A 350 33.10 24.32 -10.87
CA VAL A 350 33.34 24.44 -9.41
C VAL A 350 34.33 25.56 -9.12
N ARG A 351 35.46 25.55 -9.83
CA ARG A 351 36.49 26.58 -9.75
C ARG A 351 36.00 27.97 -10.11
N ASP A 352 35.26 28.09 -11.21
CA ASP A 352 34.65 29.36 -11.62
C ASP A 352 33.74 29.94 -10.52
N ILE A 353 32.90 29.09 -9.91
CA ILE A 353 31.99 29.48 -8.84
C ILE A 353 32.79 29.89 -7.60
N HIS A 354 33.72 29.04 -7.15
CA HIS A 354 34.53 29.29 -5.95
C HIS A 354 35.29 30.61 -6.06
N ARG A 355 36.02 30.82 -7.16
CA ARG A 355 36.83 32.03 -7.38
C ARG A 355 35.98 33.27 -7.56
N ARG A 356 34.83 33.18 -8.25
CA ARG A 356 33.90 34.31 -8.35
C ARG A 356 33.39 34.69 -6.98
N PHE A 357 32.88 33.73 -6.21
CA PHE A 357 32.35 33.96 -4.87
C PHE A 357 33.39 34.58 -3.94
N HIS A 358 34.62 34.06 -3.92
CA HIS A 358 35.72 34.62 -3.14
C HIS A 358 36.10 36.05 -3.58
N LYS A 359 35.98 36.37 -4.87
CA LYS A 359 36.37 37.68 -5.40
C LYS A 359 35.34 38.78 -5.11
N VAL A 360 34.04 38.49 -5.29
CA VAL A 360 32.99 39.53 -5.22
C VAL A 360 32.14 39.47 -3.95
N GLY A 361 32.23 38.38 -3.18
CA GLY A 361 31.45 38.19 -1.98
C GLY A 361 29.97 37.83 -2.23
N PRO A 362 29.21 37.56 -1.16
CA PRO A 362 27.82 37.07 -1.21
C PRO A 362 26.78 38.09 -1.71
N ASP A 363 27.08 39.38 -1.69
CA ASP A 363 26.13 40.47 -1.94
C ASP A 363 26.17 41.02 -3.38
N ASP A 364 27.01 40.46 -4.26
CA ASP A 364 27.11 40.88 -5.66
C ASP A 364 25.84 40.52 -6.44
N ALA A 365 25.09 41.53 -6.88
CA ALA A 365 23.83 41.34 -7.62
C ALA A 365 24.01 40.54 -8.93
N LYS A 366 25.23 40.51 -9.51
CA LYS A 366 25.57 39.74 -10.71
C LYS A 366 26.01 38.30 -10.43
N LEU A 367 26.17 37.92 -9.16
CA LEU A 367 26.59 36.58 -8.77
C LEU A 367 25.55 35.53 -9.16
N HIS A 368 24.27 35.87 -9.04
CA HIS A 368 23.17 34.99 -9.41
C HIS A 368 23.25 34.56 -10.88
N ASP A 369 23.33 35.53 -11.79
CA ASP A 369 23.36 35.28 -13.23
C ASP A 369 24.63 34.54 -13.69
N TYR A 370 25.69 34.61 -12.89
CA TYR A 370 26.94 33.88 -13.13
C TYR A 370 26.88 32.43 -12.62
N VAL A 371 26.32 32.20 -11.43
CA VAL A 371 26.35 30.91 -10.74
C VAL A 371 25.23 29.99 -11.23
N MET A 372 24.01 30.49 -11.40
CA MET A 372 22.85 29.66 -11.73
C MET A 372 23.02 28.88 -13.04
N PRO A 373 23.53 29.45 -14.16
CA PRO A 373 23.77 28.68 -15.39
C PRO A 373 24.77 27.53 -15.21
N ARG A 374 25.74 27.65 -14.30
CA ARG A 374 26.74 26.62 -14.00
C ARG A 374 26.17 25.51 -13.13
N LEU A 375 25.40 25.87 -12.10
CA LEU A 375 24.70 24.89 -11.25
C LEU A 375 23.62 24.13 -12.03
N ALA A 376 22.99 24.77 -13.01
CA ALA A 376 22.02 24.13 -13.89
C ALA A 376 22.60 22.99 -14.75
N ARG A 377 23.93 22.81 -14.79
CA ARG A 377 24.63 21.70 -15.45
C ARG A 377 25.06 20.57 -14.50
N ALA A 378 24.81 20.71 -13.19
CA ALA A 378 25.28 19.76 -12.18
C ALA A 378 24.77 18.33 -12.46
N ARG A 379 23.50 18.21 -12.86
CA ARG A 379 22.87 16.94 -13.25
C ARG A 379 23.64 16.27 -14.38
N GLU A 380 23.84 16.94 -15.50
CA GLU A 380 24.43 16.33 -16.69
C GLU A 380 25.89 15.91 -16.45
N TYR A 381 26.66 16.68 -15.68
CA TYR A 381 28.00 16.24 -15.28
C TYR A 381 27.98 15.00 -14.39
N ALA A 382 27.04 14.91 -13.46
CA ALA A 382 26.92 13.72 -12.61
C ALA A 382 26.53 12.48 -13.43
N LEU A 383 25.62 12.62 -14.40
CA LEU A 383 25.25 11.53 -15.31
C LEU A 383 26.43 11.07 -16.17
N LEU A 384 27.21 12.01 -16.71
CA LEU A 384 28.42 11.70 -17.46
C LEU A 384 29.44 10.92 -16.61
N VAL A 385 29.67 11.35 -15.35
CA VAL A 385 30.59 10.63 -14.45
C VAL A 385 30.04 9.25 -14.07
N THR A 386 28.73 9.13 -13.85
CA THR A 386 28.09 7.83 -13.63
C THR A 386 28.35 6.87 -14.78
N GLU A 387 28.20 7.34 -16.03
CA GLU A 387 28.51 6.55 -17.23
C GLU A 387 29.98 6.11 -17.28
N GLU A 388 30.91 7.01 -16.93
CA GLU A 388 32.34 6.67 -16.89
C GLU A 388 32.68 5.61 -15.83
N VAL A 389 32.09 5.71 -14.64
CA VAL A 389 32.30 4.73 -13.56
C VAL A 389 31.69 3.38 -13.94
N THR A 390 30.50 3.36 -14.55
CA THR A 390 29.89 2.11 -15.03
C THR A 390 30.73 1.49 -16.15
N ASN A 391 31.17 2.28 -17.13
CA ASN A 391 32.00 1.79 -18.24
C ASN A 391 33.36 1.28 -17.74
N LEU A 392 33.95 1.89 -16.72
CA LEU A 392 35.17 1.39 -16.10
C LEU A 392 35.01 -0.04 -15.59
N LEU A 393 33.91 -0.31 -14.87
CA LEU A 393 33.67 -1.60 -14.23
C LEU A 393 33.16 -2.67 -15.20
N ASP A 394 32.41 -2.28 -16.24
CA ASP A 394 31.82 -3.19 -17.22
C ASP A 394 32.73 -3.47 -18.42
N GLU A 395 33.29 -2.43 -19.03
CA GLU A 395 33.88 -2.48 -20.37
C GLU A 395 35.40 -2.26 -20.36
N MET A 396 35.90 -1.36 -19.50
CA MET A 396 37.31 -1.00 -19.50
C MET A 396 38.16 -1.86 -18.57
N HIS A 397 37.61 -2.48 -17.53
CA HIS A 397 38.37 -3.35 -16.62
C HIS A 397 39.19 -4.44 -17.36
N PRO A 398 38.68 -5.10 -18.42
CA PRO A 398 39.48 -6.04 -19.21
C PRO A 398 40.68 -5.40 -19.96
N VAL A 399 40.66 -4.08 -20.16
CA VAL A 399 41.66 -3.32 -20.94
C VAL A 399 42.66 -2.59 -20.03
N VAL A 400 42.22 -2.13 -18.85
CA VAL A 400 43.07 -1.48 -17.86
C VAL A 400 44.01 -2.51 -17.21
N PRO A 401 45.33 -2.26 -17.14
CA PRO A 401 46.24 -3.15 -16.43
C PRO A 401 45.82 -3.35 -14.97
N ALA A 402 45.70 -4.62 -14.54
CA ALA A 402 45.19 -4.97 -13.21
C ALA A 402 46.00 -4.33 -12.07
N GLU A 403 47.31 -4.16 -12.24
CA GLU A 403 48.18 -3.49 -11.27
C GLU A 403 47.85 -1.99 -11.13
N ALA A 404 47.62 -1.30 -12.25
CA ALA A 404 47.22 0.10 -12.24
C ALA A 404 45.84 0.28 -11.57
N LEU A 405 44.88 -0.61 -11.86
CA LEU A 405 43.55 -0.56 -11.26
C LEU A 405 43.58 -0.82 -9.75
N ARG A 406 44.31 -1.86 -9.30
CA ARG A 406 44.43 -2.18 -7.86
C ARG A 406 45.23 -1.14 -7.09
N GLY A 407 46.29 -0.62 -7.69
CA GLY A 407 47.06 0.48 -7.13
C GLY A 407 46.19 1.73 -6.92
N TRP A 408 45.38 2.08 -7.93
CA TRP A 408 44.43 3.19 -7.83
C TRP A 408 43.35 2.94 -6.78
N ALA A 409 42.77 1.73 -6.75
CA ALA A 409 41.75 1.36 -5.78
C ALA A 409 42.26 1.45 -4.33
N ALA A 410 43.55 1.23 -4.10
CA ALA A 410 44.20 1.35 -2.80
C ALA A 410 44.57 2.79 -2.39
N ALA A 411 44.41 3.79 -3.29
CA ALA A 411 44.73 5.18 -2.98
C ALA A 411 43.81 5.74 -1.90
N GLN A 412 44.38 6.54 -0.98
CA GLN A 412 43.65 7.06 0.17
C GLN A 412 42.86 8.33 -0.16
N LEU A 413 41.72 8.49 0.52
CA LEU A 413 40.85 9.67 0.41
C LEU A 413 41.00 10.66 1.58
N GLN A 414 41.99 10.45 2.46
CA GLN A 414 42.13 11.17 3.74
C GLN A 414 42.09 12.69 3.59
N THR A 415 42.80 13.26 2.61
CA THR A 415 42.82 14.73 2.38
C THR A 415 41.42 15.26 2.05
N TRP A 416 40.69 14.58 1.17
CA TRP A 416 39.30 14.94 0.84
C TRP A 416 38.39 14.85 2.07
N ARG A 417 38.52 13.78 2.85
CA ARG A 417 37.69 13.56 4.04
C ARG A 417 37.96 14.55 5.16
N ARG A 418 39.18 15.06 5.29
CA ARG A 418 39.51 16.12 6.25
C ARG A 418 38.79 17.42 5.97
N GLU A 419 38.66 17.79 4.69
CA GLU A 419 38.05 19.06 4.27
C GLU A 419 36.53 18.98 4.13
N VAL A 420 36.00 17.86 3.64
CA VAL A 420 34.58 17.72 3.25
C VAL A 420 33.76 16.85 4.21
N GLY A 421 34.41 15.96 4.95
CA GLY A 421 33.75 15.01 5.85
C GLY A 421 32.94 13.92 5.13
N TYR A 422 32.05 13.29 5.90
CA TYR A 422 31.11 12.26 5.43
C TYR A 422 29.67 12.78 5.50
N THR A 423 28.81 12.30 4.61
CA THR A 423 27.36 12.53 4.77
C THR A 423 26.79 11.68 5.91
N SER A 424 25.71 12.17 6.53
CA SER A 424 24.93 11.37 7.49
C SER A 424 24.13 10.26 6.83
N VAL A 425 23.90 10.34 5.51
CA VAL A 425 23.12 9.38 4.73
C VAL A 425 23.83 8.03 4.65
N ARG A 426 25.15 8.04 4.44
CA ARG A 426 25.99 6.83 4.34
C ARG A 426 27.18 6.91 5.28
N PRO A 427 27.00 6.60 6.59
CA PRO A 427 28.11 6.60 7.52
C PRO A 427 29.11 5.47 7.18
N PRO A 428 30.43 5.73 7.25
CA PRO A 428 31.47 4.74 6.89
C PRO A 428 31.34 3.41 7.65
N SER A 429 30.95 3.48 8.91
CA SER A 429 30.78 2.31 9.79
C SER A 429 29.65 1.37 9.35
N ALA A 430 28.71 1.85 8.52
CA ALA A 430 27.62 1.07 7.96
C ALA A 430 27.80 0.80 6.46
N TRP A 431 28.98 1.09 5.89
CA TRP A 431 29.24 0.90 4.46
C TRP A 431 29.67 -0.54 4.14
N ASP A 432 28.68 -1.38 3.82
CA ASP A 432 28.83 -2.79 3.40
C ASP A 432 28.34 -3.06 1.97
N ALA A 433 27.96 -2.01 1.23
CA ALA A 433 27.23 -2.10 -0.04
C ALA A 433 28.03 -2.60 -1.27
N ASN A 434 29.34 -2.83 -1.15
CA ASN A 434 30.16 -3.27 -2.29
C ASN A 434 29.95 -4.77 -2.58
N PRO A 435 29.38 -5.14 -3.74
CA PRO A 435 29.20 -6.54 -4.10
C PRO A 435 30.53 -7.30 -4.15
N PRO A 436 30.55 -8.62 -3.86
CA PRO A 436 31.78 -9.41 -3.88
C PRO A 436 32.55 -9.34 -5.20
N TRP A 437 31.85 -9.26 -6.35
CA TRP A 437 32.49 -9.16 -7.66
C TRP A 437 33.22 -7.82 -7.85
N VAL A 438 32.65 -6.69 -7.39
CA VAL A 438 33.30 -5.37 -7.41
C VAL A 438 34.55 -5.39 -6.53
N ARG A 439 34.44 -5.95 -5.31
CA ARG A 439 35.58 -6.08 -4.40
C ARG A 439 36.71 -6.91 -5.01
N GLY A 440 36.38 -8.04 -5.63
CA GLY A 440 37.35 -8.89 -6.34
C GLY A 440 38.07 -8.15 -7.48
N THR A 441 37.32 -7.42 -8.32
CA THR A 441 37.85 -6.61 -9.41
C THR A 441 38.83 -5.54 -8.91
N LEU A 442 38.48 -4.84 -7.83
CA LEU A 442 39.29 -3.76 -7.25
C LEU A 442 40.40 -4.25 -6.31
N GLY A 443 40.52 -5.57 -6.10
CA GLY A 443 41.54 -6.16 -5.22
C GLY A 443 41.27 -5.95 -3.72
N LEU A 444 40.01 -5.74 -3.34
CA LEU A 444 39.57 -5.60 -1.95
C LEU A 444 39.06 -6.94 -1.42
N THR A 445 39.43 -7.30 -0.18
CA THR A 445 38.93 -8.51 0.49
C THR A 445 37.72 -8.21 1.37
N ASP A 446 37.71 -7.07 2.05
CA ASP A 446 36.74 -6.70 3.07
C ASP A 446 36.07 -5.36 2.74
N THR A 447 34.82 -5.19 3.18
CA THR A 447 34.10 -3.91 3.10
C THR A 447 34.70 -2.86 4.05
N LEU A 448 34.42 -1.58 3.81
CA LEU A 448 34.87 -0.51 4.69
C LEU A 448 34.36 -0.70 6.13
N ALA A 449 33.08 -1.07 6.30
CA ALA A 449 32.50 -1.35 7.61
C ALA A 449 33.22 -2.51 8.33
N GLU A 450 33.62 -3.57 7.62
CA GLU A 450 34.42 -4.66 8.19
C GLU A 450 35.80 -4.19 8.64
N ARG A 451 36.51 -3.43 7.79
CA ARG A 451 37.85 -2.91 8.13
C ARG A 451 37.83 -1.93 9.29
N LEU A 452 36.76 -1.15 9.45
CA LEU A 452 36.58 -0.25 10.60
C LEU A 452 36.24 -1.00 11.89
N ARG A 453 35.51 -2.12 11.81
CA ARG A 453 35.27 -2.99 12.97
C ARG A 453 36.55 -3.66 13.47
N THR A 454 37.48 -4.00 12.57
CA THR A 454 38.76 -4.62 12.93
C THR A 454 39.83 -3.60 13.36
N LEU A 455 39.64 -2.31 13.02
CA LEU A 455 40.53 -1.21 13.38
C LEU A 455 39.77 -0.08 14.10
N PRO A 456 39.16 -0.34 15.27
CA PRO A 456 38.27 0.61 15.94
C PRO A 456 38.96 1.91 16.37
N ASP A 457 40.28 1.88 16.60
CA ASP A 457 41.07 3.05 17.03
C ASP A 457 41.52 3.94 15.87
N ARG A 458 41.29 3.53 14.61
CA ARG A 458 41.66 4.34 13.44
C ARG A 458 40.48 5.17 12.94
N PRO A 459 40.67 6.46 12.63
CA PRO A 459 39.62 7.28 12.08
C PRO A 459 39.22 6.78 10.68
N PRO A 460 37.93 6.83 10.30
CA PRO A 460 37.47 6.33 9.00
C PRO A 460 38.24 6.88 7.79
N ALA A 461 38.65 8.15 7.85
CA ALA A 461 39.40 8.83 6.80
C ALA A 461 40.78 8.20 6.51
N GLU A 462 41.36 7.47 7.47
CA GLU A 462 42.66 6.78 7.31
C GLU A 462 42.51 5.33 6.80
N VAL A 463 41.28 4.79 6.79
CA VAL A 463 40.98 3.40 6.40
C VAL A 463 40.28 3.34 5.05
N GLU A 464 39.52 4.37 4.70
CA GLU A 464 38.84 4.48 3.42
C GLU A 464 39.83 4.66 2.26
N VAL A 465 39.60 3.86 1.22
CA VAL A 465 40.33 3.92 -0.04
C VAL A 465 39.37 4.18 -1.20
N VAL A 466 39.90 4.61 -2.35
CA VAL A 466 39.12 4.89 -3.56
C VAL A 466 38.24 3.69 -3.96
N GLY A 467 38.76 2.47 -3.83
CA GLY A 467 38.06 1.24 -4.18
C GLY A 467 36.83 0.95 -3.32
N ASP A 468 36.63 1.66 -2.20
CA ASP A 468 35.41 1.50 -1.41
C ASP A 468 34.19 2.10 -2.11
N LEU A 469 34.36 2.95 -3.13
CA LEU A 469 33.29 3.59 -3.91
C LEU A 469 32.27 4.39 -3.08
N LEU A 470 32.56 4.69 -1.81
CA LEU A 470 31.70 5.53 -0.98
C LEU A 470 31.56 6.95 -1.55
N TRP A 471 32.65 7.49 -2.11
CA TRP A 471 32.64 8.78 -2.83
C TRP A 471 31.67 8.79 -4.02
N TYR A 472 31.52 7.65 -4.71
CA TYR A 472 30.61 7.51 -5.85
C TYR A 472 29.15 7.41 -5.37
N ALA A 473 28.91 6.65 -4.30
CA ALA A 473 27.60 6.57 -3.68
C ALA A 473 27.13 7.93 -3.13
N GLU A 474 28.03 8.72 -2.55
CA GLU A 474 27.72 10.08 -2.09
C GLU A 474 27.42 11.05 -3.25
N MET A 475 28.03 10.86 -4.43
CA MET A 475 27.67 11.59 -5.65
C MET A 475 26.27 11.20 -6.11
N ALA A 476 25.97 9.90 -6.15
CA ALA A 476 24.65 9.40 -6.51
C ALA A 476 23.56 9.88 -5.54
N ASP A 477 23.84 9.92 -4.23
CA ASP A 477 22.94 10.50 -3.23
C ASP A 477 22.72 11.99 -3.46
N ALA A 478 23.78 12.76 -3.76
CA ALA A 478 23.64 14.19 -4.07
C ALA A 478 22.82 14.41 -5.36
N LEU A 479 22.94 13.52 -6.35
CA LEU A 479 22.12 13.52 -7.55
C LEU A 479 20.66 13.19 -7.20
N SER A 480 20.44 12.19 -6.35
CA SER A 480 19.11 11.80 -5.86
C SER A 480 18.41 12.92 -5.09
N GLN A 481 19.17 13.65 -4.27
CA GLN A 481 18.72 14.84 -3.56
C GLN A 481 18.29 15.96 -4.50
N LEU A 482 18.98 16.15 -5.63
CA LEU A 482 18.57 17.11 -6.65
C LEU A 482 17.23 16.74 -7.32
N TYR A 483 16.87 15.45 -7.33
CA TYR A 483 15.56 14.96 -7.77
C TYR A 483 14.47 15.01 -6.69
N GLY A 484 14.84 15.42 -5.47
CA GLY A 484 13.94 15.56 -4.32
C GLY A 484 13.84 14.31 -3.45
N HIS A 485 14.69 13.30 -3.66
CA HIS A 485 14.77 12.11 -2.82
C HIS A 485 15.79 12.31 -1.69
N GLU A 486 15.81 11.41 -0.70
CA GLU A 486 16.77 11.49 0.41
C GLU A 486 18.17 10.96 0.03
N ALA A 487 18.20 9.84 -0.69
CA ALA A 487 19.39 9.10 -1.08
C ALA A 487 19.13 8.31 -2.37
N ALA A 488 20.18 7.84 -3.04
CA ALA A 488 20.04 6.89 -4.13
C ALA A 488 19.69 5.50 -3.58
N GLN A 489 18.85 4.75 -4.31
CA GLN A 489 18.44 3.40 -3.94
C GLN A 489 19.31 2.36 -4.64
N ASP A 490 19.44 1.17 -4.04
CA ASP A 490 20.13 0.06 -4.70
C ASP A 490 19.35 -0.35 -5.95
N GLY A 491 19.99 -0.32 -7.10
CA GLY A 491 19.42 -0.86 -8.33
C GLY A 491 19.44 -2.39 -8.32
N LEU A 492 18.84 -2.99 -9.37
CA LEU A 492 18.73 -4.46 -9.52
C LEU A 492 20.06 -5.21 -9.46
N ARG A 493 21.19 -4.54 -9.73
CA ARG A 493 22.54 -5.12 -9.71
C ARG A 493 23.42 -4.59 -8.56
N GLY A 494 22.90 -3.73 -7.69
CA GLY A 494 23.69 -2.99 -6.69
C GLY A 494 24.69 -2.02 -7.34
N LEU A 495 25.70 -1.57 -6.58
CA LEU A 495 26.80 -0.75 -7.11
C LEU A 495 27.49 -1.43 -8.32
N PRO A 496 27.85 -0.67 -9.37
CA PRO A 496 27.76 0.79 -9.52
C PRO A 496 26.37 1.32 -9.97
N TRP A 497 25.37 0.48 -10.19
CA TRP A 497 24.06 0.89 -10.72
C TRP A 497 23.10 1.30 -9.61
N LEU A 498 23.33 2.49 -9.04
CA LEU A 498 22.41 3.11 -8.09
C LEU A 498 21.26 3.83 -8.82
N ALA A 499 20.05 3.66 -8.33
CA ALA A 499 18.87 4.38 -8.80
C ALA A 499 18.76 5.75 -8.10
N TYR A 500 19.07 6.83 -8.84
CA TYR A 500 19.07 8.21 -8.33
C TYR A 500 17.77 8.97 -8.61
N ASP A 501 16.92 8.53 -9.55
CA ASP A 501 15.57 9.05 -9.72
C ASP A 501 14.60 7.88 -9.97
N PRO A 502 14.34 7.05 -8.94
CA PRO A 502 13.41 5.95 -9.08
C PRO A 502 12.03 6.49 -9.48
N ALA A 503 11.41 5.85 -10.47
CA ALA A 503 10.01 6.13 -10.79
C ALA A 503 9.17 5.95 -9.52
N PRO A 504 8.20 6.84 -9.25
CA PRO A 504 7.32 6.68 -8.10
C PRO A 504 6.66 5.30 -8.20
N ALA A 505 6.75 4.52 -7.11
CA ALA A 505 6.05 3.25 -7.04
C ALA A 505 4.57 3.47 -7.34
N PRO A 506 3.90 2.56 -8.09
CA PRO A 506 2.47 2.66 -8.29
C PRO A 506 1.80 2.74 -6.92
N ALA A 507 0.89 3.71 -6.76
CA ALA A 507 0.24 3.95 -5.49
C ALA A 507 -0.51 2.68 -5.06
N ASP A 508 -0.14 2.12 -3.91
CA ASP A 508 -0.87 1.01 -3.30
C ASP A 508 -2.31 1.48 -3.01
N PRO A 509 -3.34 0.89 -3.66
CA PRO A 509 -4.73 1.32 -3.49
C PRO A 509 -5.22 1.22 -2.05
N LEU A 510 -4.58 0.39 -1.23
CA LEU A 510 -4.91 0.20 0.19
C LEU A 510 -4.11 1.10 1.13
N THR A 511 -3.24 1.97 0.61
CA THR A 511 -2.52 2.96 1.40
C THR A 511 -3.24 4.31 1.32
N PRO A 512 -3.78 4.85 2.42
CA PRO A 512 -4.49 6.13 2.41
C PRO A 512 -3.58 7.28 1.96
N ARG A 513 -4.05 8.07 0.99
CA ARG A 513 -3.27 9.14 0.35
C ARG A 513 -3.22 10.39 1.22
N LEU A 514 -2.03 10.95 1.40
CA LEU A 514 -1.78 12.14 2.22
C LEU A 514 -1.82 13.47 1.45
N GLU A 515 -2.35 13.48 0.23
CA GLU A 515 -2.47 14.70 -0.59
C GLU A 515 -3.42 15.73 0.02
N SER A 516 -4.45 15.24 0.73
CA SER A 516 -5.33 16.04 1.54
C SER A 516 -5.84 15.25 2.74
N ILE A 517 -6.32 15.97 3.75
CA ILE A 517 -6.95 15.38 4.93
C ILE A 517 -8.19 14.58 4.54
N THR A 518 -9.00 15.11 3.62
CA THR A 518 -10.21 14.42 3.15
C THR A 518 -9.86 13.09 2.47
N LEU A 519 -8.83 13.04 1.63
CA LEU A 519 -8.37 11.80 0.98
C LEU A 519 -7.78 10.81 2.00
N ALA A 520 -6.97 11.29 2.93
CA ALA A 520 -6.35 10.44 3.94
C ALA A 520 -7.41 9.77 4.82
N VAL A 521 -8.38 10.55 5.30
CA VAL A 521 -9.46 10.04 6.16
C VAL A 521 -10.41 9.15 5.38
N ALA A 522 -10.76 9.50 4.13
CA ALA A 522 -11.60 8.64 3.28
C ALA A 522 -10.93 7.28 3.02
N GLY A 523 -9.64 7.27 2.68
CA GLY A 523 -8.87 6.04 2.51
C GLY A 523 -8.82 5.20 3.79
N ALA A 524 -8.58 5.83 4.96
CA ALA A 524 -8.62 5.11 6.24
C ALA A 524 -10.02 4.56 6.56
N ALA A 525 -11.09 5.31 6.27
CA ALA A 525 -12.47 4.87 6.45
C ALA A 525 -12.80 3.70 5.53
N GLN A 526 -12.28 3.68 4.30
CA GLN A 526 -12.39 2.55 3.38
C GLN A 526 -11.76 1.29 3.97
N LEU A 527 -10.56 1.37 4.55
CA LEU A 527 -9.94 0.22 5.23
C LEU A 527 -10.82 -0.30 6.37
N VAL A 528 -11.40 0.60 7.17
CA VAL A 528 -12.37 0.22 8.22
C VAL A 528 -13.63 -0.42 7.63
N ALA A 529 -14.14 0.10 6.50
CA ALA A 529 -15.30 -0.46 5.79
C ALA A 529 -15.04 -1.87 5.24
N LEU A 530 -13.78 -2.15 4.88
CA LEU A 530 -13.30 -3.48 4.48
C LEU A 530 -13.07 -4.43 5.68
N GLY A 531 -13.35 -3.96 6.90
CA GLY A 531 -13.28 -4.76 8.13
C GLY A 531 -11.98 -4.60 8.93
N ALA A 532 -11.10 -3.67 8.55
CA ALA A 532 -9.93 -3.35 9.36
C ALA A 532 -10.32 -2.68 10.67
N HIS A 533 -9.51 -2.88 11.70
CA HIS A 533 -9.70 -2.24 13.01
C HIS A 533 -8.39 -1.62 13.51
N PRO A 534 -8.42 -0.39 14.05
CA PRO A 534 -7.24 0.23 14.65
C PRO A 534 -6.64 -0.64 15.75
N ALA A 535 -5.32 -0.80 15.78
CA ALA A 535 -4.66 -1.49 16.87
C ALA A 535 -4.82 -0.75 18.22
N LYS A 536 -4.86 -1.50 19.32
CA LYS A 536 -4.85 -0.92 20.68
C LYS A 536 -3.51 -0.26 20.93
N GLY A 537 -3.44 1.07 20.86
CA GLY A 537 -2.21 1.79 21.18
C GLY A 537 -1.86 2.94 20.26
N VAL A 538 -2.44 3.03 19.06
CA VAL A 538 -2.09 4.00 18.02
C VAL A 538 -2.06 5.44 18.55
N ARG A 539 -0.98 6.17 18.22
CA ARG A 539 -0.70 7.55 18.65
C ARG A 539 -0.53 8.50 17.48
N THR A 540 -0.07 8.00 16.35
CA THR A 540 0.17 8.78 15.13
C THR A 540 -0.69 8.26 13.97
N TRP A 541 -0.89 9.10 12.96
CA TRP A 541 -1.60 8.73 11.76
C TRP A 541 -0.93 7.59 10.99
N PRO A 542 0.42 7.55 10.81
CA PRO A 542 1.09 6.40 10.21
C PRO A 542 0.92 5.09 10.99
N GLU A 543 0.91 5.13 12.33
CA GLU A 543 0.62 3.95 13.15
C GLU A 543 -0.82 3.46 12.95
N LEU A 544 -1.78 4.39 12.86
CA LEU A 544 -3.17 4.08 12.58
C LEU A 544 -3.33 3.40 11.22
N THR A 545 -2.86 4.01 10.14
CA THR A 545 -2.99 3.46 8.77
C THR A 545 -2.19 2.18 8.61
N GLY A 546 -1.00 2.08 9.21
CA GLY A 546 -0.21 0.85 9.24
C GLY A 546 -0.96 -0.30 9.93
N SER A 547 -1.62 -0.03 11.06
CA SER A 547 -2.43 -1.02 11.76
C SER A 547 -3.68 -1.43 10.98
N LEU A 548 -4.34 -0.48 10.31
CA LEU A 548 -5.50 -0.77 9.46
C LEU A 548 -5.10 -1.65 8.28
N ARG A 549 -4.00 -1.33 7.59
CA ARG A 549 -3.49 -2.12 6.47
C ARG A 549 -3.09 -3.53 6.90
N ALA A 550 -2.41 -3.67 8.04
CA ALA A 550 -2.04 -4.98 8.59
C ALA A 550 -3.25 -5.82 9.04
N GLY A 551 -4.39 -5.19 9.32
CA GLY A 551 -5.64 -5.84 9.70
C GLY A 551 -6.47 -6.37 8.54
N ILE A 552 -6.11 -6.05 7.30
CA ILE A 552 -6.82 -6.52 6.10
C ILE A 552 -6.17 -7.81 5.61
N ASP A 553 -6.99 -8.85 5.47
CA ASP A 553 -6.59 -10.03 4.70
C ASP A 553 -6.70 -9.69 3.20
N ILE A 554 -5.58 -9.23 2.63
CA ILE A 554 -5.45 -8.69 1.26
C ILE A 554 -5.97 -9.68 0.20
N ALA A 555 -5.89 -10.99 0.48
CA ALA A 555 -6.37 -12.04 -0.43
C ALA A 555 -7.90 -12.16 -0.48
N THR A 556 -8.61 -11.75 0.57
CA THR A 556 -10.09 -11.87 0.67
C THR A 556 -10.80 -10.60 0.22
N ALA A 557 -10.18 -9.42 0.39
CA ALA A 557 -10.81 -8.14 0.08
C ALA A 557 -10.90 -7.81 -1.41
N LEU A 558 -10.08 -8.45 -2.27
CA LEU A 558 -9.88 -8.02 -3.67
C LEU A 558 -10.08 -9.11 -4.74
N SER A 559 -10.44 -10.34 -4.36
CA SER A 559 -10.42 -11.53 -5.24
C SER A 559 -11.76 -11.91 -5.90
N GLY A 560 -12.85 -11.19 -5.62
CA GLY A 560 -14.14 -11.45 -6.27
C GLY A 560 -14.26 -10.74 -7.63
N GLU A 561 -14.50 -11.49 -8.70
CA GLU A 561 -15.06 -10.94 -9.93
C GLU A 561 -16.55 -10.62 -9.70
N PHE A 562 -17.01 -9.46 -10.19
CA PHE A 562 -18.42 -9.09 -10.09
C PHE A 562 -19.22 -9.70 -11.22
N ASP A 563 -20.39 -10.23 -10.87
CA ASP A 563 -21.36 -10.73 -11.85
C ASP A 563 -22.09 -9.56 -12.48
N VAL A 564 -21.62 -9.11 -13.65
CA VAL A 564 -22.17 -7.99 -14.40
C VAL A 564 -23.08 -8.53 -15.52
N PRO A 565 -24.39 -8.23 -15.51
CA PRO A 565 -25.30 -8.67 -16.56
C PRO A 565 -24.91 -8.15 -17.96
N VAL A 566 -25.06 -9.01 -18.97
CA VAL A 566 -24.67 -8.74 -20.38
C VAL A 566 -25.15 -7.37 -20.89
N PRO A 567 -26.41 -6.94 -20.70
CA PRO A 567 -26.88 -5.64 -21.20
C PRO A 567 -26.12 -4.43 -20.64
N VAL A 568 -25.53 -4.55 -19.44
CA VAL A 568 -24.71 -3.49 -18.82
C VAL A 568 -23.23 -3.69 -19.18
N ALA A 569 -22.77 -4.95 -19.29
CA ALA A 569 -21.41 -5.28 -19.69
C ALA A 569 -21.08 -4.82 -21.12
N ASP A 570 -22.05 -4.89 -22.05
CA ASP A 570 -21.90 -4.46 -23.45
C ASP A 570 -21.74 -2.94 -23.59
N LEU A 571 -22.17 -2.18 -22.57
CA LEU A 571 -22.03 -0.73 -22.52
C LEU A 571 -20.70 -0.29 -21.90
N ASP A 572 -19.87 -1.22 -21.42
CA ASP A 572 -18.58 -0.90 -20.84
C ASP A 572 -17.68 -0.15 -21.84
N ARG A 573 -17.06 0.95 -21.38
CA ARG A 573 -16.23 1.88 -22.16
C ARG A 573 -16.97 2.70 -23.24
N THR A 574 -18.30 2.69 -23.27
CA THR A 574 -19.08 3.55 -24.19
C THR A 574 -19.20 4.98 -23.67
N VAL A 575 -19.53 5.93 -24.56
CA VAL A 575 -19.77 7.34 -24.19
C VAL A 575 -21.24 7.53 -23.81
N VAL A 576 -21.50 8.20 -22.68
CA VAL A 576 -22.85 8.54 -22.24
C VAL A 576 -23.46 9.54 -23.24
N PRO A 577 -24.61 9.21 -23.87
CA PRO A 577 -25.24 10.06 -24.88
C PRO A 577 -25.49 11.50 -24.41
N GLY A 578 -25.23 12.46 -25.30
CA GLY A 578 -25.35 13.89 -24.99
C GLY A 578 -24.25 14.46 -24.09
N THR A 579 -23.18 13.68 -23.82
CA THR A 579 -22.03 14.10 -23.02
C THR A 579 -20.72 13.60 -23.67
N ARG A 580 -19.56 13.96 -23.09
CA ARG A 580 -18.26 13.36 -23.41
C ARG A 580 -17.81 12.30 -22.40
N ALA A 581 -18.63 12.01 -21.39
CA ALA A 581 -18.23 11.12 -20.32
C ALA A 581 -18.23 9.66 -20.79
N ARG A 582 -17.16 8.92 -20.50
CA ARG A 582 -17.06 7.49 -20.79
C ARG A 582 -17.50 6.65 -19.60
N PHE A 583 -18.43 5.75 -19.80
CA PHE A 583 -18.92 4.82 -18.79
C PHE A 583 -17.97 3.63 -18.68
N GLN A 584 -17.64 3.21 -17.46
CA GLN A 584 -16.85 2.01 -17.21
C GLN A 584 -17.45 1.21 -16.04
N VAL A 585 -17.53 -0.11 -16.21
CA VAL A 585 -18.08 -1.01 -15.19
C VAL A 585 -16.96 -1.62 -14.37
N ALA A 586 -17.15 -1.71 -13.05
CA ALA A 586 -16.22 -2.43 -12.19
C ALA A 586 -16.40 -3.93 -12.42
N ARG A 587 -15.29 -4.64 -12.62
CA ARG A 587 -15.27 -6.11 -12.73
C ARG A 587 -14.59 -6.78 -11.55
N THR A 588 -13.80 -6.03 -10.79
CA THR A 588 -13.06 -6.54 -9.63
C THR A 588 -13.12 -5.53 -8.49
N ALA A 589 -12.96 -6.03 -7.26
CA ALA A 589 -12.83 -5.18 -6.08
C ALA A 589 -11.54 -4.32 -6.11
N HIS A 590 -10.51 -4.74 -6.86
CA HIS A 590 -9.31 -3.92 -7.07
C HIS A 590 -9.63 -2.62 -7.83
N THR A 591 -10.39 -2.71 -8.92
CA THR A 591 -10.84 -1.55 -9.68
C THR A 591 -11.66 -0.59 -8.82
N LEU A 592 -12.54 -1.11 -7.95
CA LEU A 592 -13.27 -0.26 -7.00
C LEU A 592 -12.37 0.40 -5.96
N ALA A 593 -11.35 -0.31 -5.47
CA ALA A 593 -10.41 0.25 -4.50
C ALA A 593 -9.64 1.43 -5.10
N GLU A 594 -9.20 1.32 -6.36
CA GLU A 594 -8.57 2.42 -7.10
C GLU A 594 -9.53 3.60 -7.29
N TRP A 595 -10.77 3.34 -7.70
CA TRP A 595 -11.78 4.39 -7.90
C TRP A 595 -12.12 5.09 -6.59
N SER A 596 -12.30 4.33 -5.52
CA SER A 596 -12.58 4.81 -4.17
C SER A 596 -11.43 5.66 -3.63
N ALA A 597 -10.17 5.23 -3.82
CA ALA A 597 -8.99 5.97 -3.42
C ALA A 597 -8.83 7.30 -4.17
N TYR A 598 -9.15 7.33 -5.48
CA TYR A 598 -9.16 8.57 -6.25
C TYR A 598 -10.31 9.49 -5.85
N MET A 599 -11.52 8.91 -5.72
CA MET A 599 -12.75 9.66 -5.50
C MET A 599 -12.92 10.10 -4.04
N GLY A 600 -12.27 9.46 -3.07
CA GLY A 600 -12.47 9.74 -1.66
C GLY A 600 -13.88 9.40 -1.17
N ASN A 601 -14.52 8.38 -1.75
CA ASN A 601 -15.85 7.88 -1.37
C ASN A 601 -15.82 6.38 -1.05
N CYS A 602 -16.86 5.86 -0.40
CA CYS A 602 -16.91 4.48 0.10
C CYS A 602 -17.52 3.46 -0.89
N ILE A 603 -17.44 3.67 -2.21
CA ILE A 603 -18.04 2.74 -3.19
C ILE A 603 -17.41 1.32 -3.13
N ALA A 604 -16.19 1.21 -2.61
CA ALA A 604 -15.51 -0.06 -2.36
C ALA A 604 -15.89 -0.71 -1.01
N GLY A 605 -16.86 -0.16 -0.27
CA GLY A 605 -17.30 -0.68 1.02
C GLY A 605 -17.94 -2.07 0.90
N ALA A 606 -17.87 -2.85 1.99
CA ALA A 606 -18.30 -4.25 2.00
C ALA A 606 -19.76 -4.47 1.55
N ASP A 607 -20.68 -3.55 1.83
CA ASP A 607 -22.09 -3.68 1.39
C ASP A 607 -22.25 -3.55 -0.13
N TYR A 608 -21.53 -2.63 -0.78
CA TYR A 608 -21.55 -2.51 -2.25
C TYR A 608 -20.92 -3.73 -2.91
N VAL A 609 -19.77 -4.17 -2.41
CA VAL A 609 -19.05 -5.36 -2.91
C VAL A 609 -19.90 -6.62 -2.74
N GLU A 610 -20.50 -6.84 -1.57
CA GLU A 610 -21.35 -8.01 -1.31
C GLU A 610 -22.59 -8.03 -2.24
N ARG A 611 -23.18 -6.86 -2.53
CA ARG A 611 -24.33 -6.75 -3.45
C ARG A 611 -23.91 -6.95 -4.91
N ALA A 612 -22.77 -6.42 -5.32
CA ALA A 612 -22.25 -6.58 -6.68
C ALA A 612 -21.83 -8.02 -6.98
N VAL A 613 -21.17 -8.71 -6.03
CA VAL A 613 -20.84 -10.15 -6.14
C VAL A 613 -22.10 -11.02 -6.26
N LYS A 614 -23.21 -10.60 -5.65
CA LYS A 614 -24.52 -11.28 -5.75
C LYS A 614 -25.34 -10.89 -6.97
N GLY A 615 -24.81 -10.04 -7.87
CA GLY A 615 -25.54 -9.52 -9.03
C GLY A 615 -26.72 -8.60 -8.69
N HIS A 616 -26.83 -8.12 -7.44
CA HIS A 616 -27.93 -7.26 -7.01
C HIS A 616 -27.76 -5.79 -7.41
N CYS A 617 -26.53 -5.38 -7.72
CA CYS A 617 -26.22 -4.06 -8.26
C CYS A 617 -25.01 -4.14 -9.20
N VAL A 618 -24.88 -3.13 -10.06
CA VAL A 618 -23.68 -2.91 -10.87
C VAL A 618 -23.03 -1.61 -10.43
N LEU A 619 -21.71 -1.65 -10.24
CA LEU A 619 -20.92 -0.50 -9.81
C LEU A 619 -20.13 0.04 -11.00
N ALA A 620 -20.17 1.34 -11.21
CA ALA A 620 -19.59 1.97 -12.40
C ALA A 620 -18.95 3.33 -12.09
N ALA A 621 -18.08 3.77 -12.98
CA ALA A 621 -17.45 5.08 -12.98
C ALA A 621 -17.65 5.77 -14.33
N LEU A 622 -17.75 7.10 -14.29
CA LEU A 622 -17.81 7.97 -15.46
C LEU A 622 -16.48 8.70 -15.59
N TYR A 623 -15.85 8.67 -16.76
CA TYR A 623 -14.55 9.25 -17.03
C TYR A 623 -14.62 10.43 -17.98
N ASP A 624 -13.74 11.41 -17.82
CA ASP A 624 -13.54 12.47 -18.81
C ASP A 624 -12.59 12.04 -19.95
N ASP A 625 -12.37 12.95 -20.90
CA ASP A 625 -11.49 12.76 -22.06
C ASP A 625 -10.01 12.57 -21.66
N HIS A 626 -9.64 12.91 -20.42
CA HIS A 626 -8.29 12.79 -19.85
C HIS A 626 -8.14 11.56 -18.96
N GLY A 627 -9.14 10.68 -18.88
CA GLY A 627 -9.11 9.48 -18.05
C GLY A 627 -9.26 9.74 -16.55
N ARG A 628 -9.85 10.87 -16.15
CA ARG A 628 -10.19 11.17 -14.75
C ARG A 628 -11.63 10.79 -14.45
N ILE A 629 -11.88 10.25 -13.26
CA ILE A 629 -13.23 9.89 -12.83
C ILE A 629 -14.01 11.17 -12.47
N LEU A 630 -15.13 11.39 -13.17
CA LEU A 630 -16.10 12.46 -12.92
C LEU A 630 -17.09 12.08 -11.81
N ALA A 631 -17.58 10.84 -11.83
CA ALA A 631 -18.54 10.34 -10.85
C ALA A 631 -18.52 8.81 -10.75
N ASN A 632 -18.85 8.29 -9.57
CA ASN A 632 -19.12 6.89 -9.32
C ASN A 632 -20.62 6.66 -9.21
N ALA A 633 -21.11 5.51 -9.66
CA ALA A 633 -22.53 5.17 -9.71
C ALA A 633 -22.81 3.75 -9.20
N GLU A 634 -23.95 3.61 -8.49
CA GLU A 634 -24.58 2.32 -8.21
C GLU A 634 -25.84 2.18 -9.07
N LEU A 635 -25.87 1.16 -9.92
CA LEU A 635 -27.02 0.79 -10.75
C LEU A 635 -27.74 -0.39 -10.13
N ARG A 636 -29.07 -0.36 -10.12
CA ARG A 636 -29.91 -1.46 -9.64
C ARG A 636 -30.97 -1.85 -10.67
N PRO A 637 -31.32 -3.14 -10.77
CA PRO A 637 -32.47 -3.55 -11.57
C PRO A 637 -33.77 -2.95 -11.00
N THR A 638 -34.70 -2.60 -11.89
CA THR A 638 -36.07 -2.21 -11.52
C THR A 638 -36.90 -3.45 -11.13
N ARG A 639 -38.13 -3.26 -10.60
CA ARG A 639 -38.98 -4.39 -10.18
C ARG A 639 -39.24 -5.34 -11.37
N ALA A 640 -39.52 -6.61 -11.07
CA ALA A 640 -39.72 -7.66 -12.08
C ALA A 640 -40.75 -7.33 -13.17
N THR A 641 -41.70 -6.42 -12.90
CA THR A 641 -42.71 -5.93 -13.85
C THR A 641 -42.18 -4.95 -14.89
N ASP A 642 -41.09 -4.22 -14.58
CA ASP A 642 -40.68 -3.02 -15.34
C ASP A 642 -39.38 -3.22 -16.16
N ARG A 643 -38.81 -4.44 -16.16
CA ARG A 643 -37.62 -4.91 -16.93
C ARG A 643 -36.65 -3.78 -17.38
N GLY A 644 -35.90 -3.20 -16.45
CA GLY A 644 -34.91 -2.15 -16.76
C GLY A 644 -33.93 -1.86 -15.62
N TRP A 645 -33.17 -0.77 -15.75
CA TRP A 645 -32.16 -0.34 -14.77
C TRP A 645 -32.45 1.07 -14.24
N ARG A 646 -32.05 1.33 -13.00
CA ARG A 646 -32.08 2.67 -12.41
C ARG A 646 -30.78 3.00 -11.67
N VAL A 647 -30.42 4.27 -11.69
CA VAL A 647 -29.33 4.81 -10.86
C VAL A 647 -29.84 4.92 -9.42
N ASN A 648 -29.32 4.08 -8.53
CA ASN A 648 -29.62 4.16 -7.09
C ASN A 648 -28.80 5.26 -6.42
N GLU A 649 -27.54 5.40 -6.83
CA GLU A 649 -26.61 6.39 -6.31
C GLU A 649 -25.71 6.92 -7.43
N LEU A 650 -25.38 8.21 -7.38
CA LEU A 650 -24.42 8.86 -8.28
C LEU A 650 -23.73 9.98 -7.50
N ALA A 651 -22.42 9.86 -7.32
CA ALA A 651 -21.62 10.74 -6.49
C ALA A 651 -20.32 11.16 -7.18
N ALA A 652 -19.99 12.44 -7.14
CA ALA A 652 -18.70 12.96 -7.54
C ALA A 652 -17.65 12.74 -6.44
N ARG A 653 -16.47 13.35 -6.59
CA ARG A 653 -15.40 13.29 -5.58
C ARG A 653 -15.92 13.70 -4.20
N PHE A 654 -15.50 12.98 -3.16
CA PHE A 654 -15.85 13.22 -1.75
C PHE A 654 -17.35 13.22 -1.45
N ASN A 655 -18.12 12.43 -2.22
CA ASN A 655 -19.58 12.39 -2.16
C ASN A 655 -20.27 13.72 -2.57
N ASP A 656 -19.57 14.59 -3.30
CA ASP A 656 -20.17 15.81 -3.85
C ASP A 656 -21.21 15.49 -4.93
N GLN A 657 -22.07 16.49 -5.22
CA GLN A 657 -23.03 16.37 -6.31
C GLN A 657 -22.30 16.44 -7.67
N PRO A 658 -22.53 15.47 -8.57
CA PRO A 658 -22.02 15.54 -9.93
C PRO A 658 -22.67 16.70 -10.71
N ASP A 659 -22.04 17.10 -11.80
CA ASP A 659 -22.61 18.09 -12.72
C ASP A 659 -24.07 17.73 -13.08
N ALA A 660 -24.95 18.72 -13.00
CA ALA A 660 -26.40 18.49 -13.12
C ALA A 660 -26.80 18.03 -14.53
N ALA A 661 -26.10 18.49 -15.57
CA ALA A 661 -26.35 18.05 -16.94
C ALA A 661 -25.87 16.61 -17.14
N LEU A 662 -24.67 16.28 -16.67
CA LEU A 662 -24.15 14.91 -16.66
C LEU A 662 -25.09 13.95 -15.91
N ALA A 663 -25.53 14.32 -14.72
CA ALA A 663 -26.41 13.50 -13.89
C ALA A 663 -27.77 13.24 -14.56
N ARG A 664 -28.35 14.25 -15.21
CA ARG A 664 -29.60 14.10 -15.97
C ARG A 664 -29.42 13.19 -17.19
N SER A 665 -28.40 13.45 -18.01
CA SER A 665 -28.11 12.64 -19.20
C SER A 665 -27.83 11.19 -18.83
N PHE A 666 -27.04 10.96 -17.77
CA PHE A 666 -26.71 9.61 -17.30
C PHE A 666 -27.93 8.86 -16.77
N ARG A 667 -28.77 9.48 -15.93
CA ARG A 667 -30.01 8.84 -15.44
C ARG A 667 -30.98 8.52 -16.57
N SER A 668 -31.14 9.43 -17.53
CA SER A 668 -31.97 9.22 -18.71
C SER A 668 -31.46 8.06 -19.57
N TRP A 669 -30.15 7.97 -19.74
CA TRP A 669 -29.53 6.89 -20.51
C TRP A 669 -29.65 5.53 -19.81
N VAL A 670 -29.39 5.46 -18.50
CA VAL A 670 -29.53 4.21 -17.73
C VAL A 670 -30.95 3.65 -17.79
N ALA A 671 -31.97 4.52 -17.80
CA ALA A 671 -33.36 4.09 -17.93
C ALA A 671 -33.68 3.42 -19.29
N THR A 672 -32.82 3.57 -20.30
CA THR A 672 -32.97 2.90 -21.62
C THR A 672 -32.34 1.51 -21.69
N ILE A 673 -31.59 1.10 -20.66
CA ILE A 673 -30.88 -0.19 -20.67
C ILE A 673 -31.89 -1.33 -20.44
N PRO A 674 -31.91 -2.37 -21.30
CA PRO A 674 -32.80 -3.53 -21.14
C PRO A 674 -32.55 -4.28 -19.82
N GLY A 675 -33.61 -4.75 -19.15
CA GLY A 675 -33.51 -5.66 -18.00
C GLY A 675 -33.00 -7.06 -18.38
N ALA A 676 -32.34 -7.75 -17.45
CA ALA A 676 -31.90 -9.14 -17.65
C ALA A 676 -33.09 -10.12 -17.70
N GLU A 677 -33.01 -11.15 -18.56
CA GLU A 677 -33.98 -12.25 -18.61
C GLU A 677 -33.98 -13.05 -17.30
N ALA A 678 -35.17 -13.30 -16.74
CA ALA A 678 -35.30 -14.15 -15.56
C ALA A 678 -35.08 -15.63 -15.96
N PRO A 679 -34.39 -16.44 -15.14
CA PRO A 679 -34.42 -17.89 -15.32
C PRO A 679 -35.88 -18.39 -15.17
N PRO A 680 -36.27 -19.44 -15.92
CA PRO A 680 -37.66 -19.90 -15.97
C PRO A 680 -38.11 -20.37 -14.58
N SER A 681 -39.13 -19.72 -14.05
CA SER A 681 -39.84 -20.16 -12.85
C SER A 681 -40.82 -21.27 -13.25
N ASP A 682 -40.72 -22.43 -12.60
CA ASP A 682 -41.80 -23.42 -12.58
C ASP A 682 -43.05 -22.79 -11.95
N GLU A 683 -44.00 -22.39 -12.79
CA GLU A 683 -45.33 -22.00 -12.34
C GLU A 683 -46.18 -23.23 -12.03
N PRO A 684 -47.06 -23.15 -11.03
CA PRO A 684 -48.38 -23.73 -11.15
C PRO A 684 -49.48 -22.65 -11.08
N SER A 685 -50.18 -22.55 -12.21
CA SER A 685 -51.63 -22.35 -12.44
C SER A 685 -52.42 -21.38 -11.56
N ALA A 686 -53.07 -20.44 -12.26
CA ALA A 686 -54.26 -19.70 -11.83
C ALA A 686 -55.45 -20.64 -11.52
N ASP A 687 -56.16 -20.39 -10.42
CA ASP A 687 -57.54 -19.84 -10.42
C ASP A 687 -58.02 -19.50 -8.99
N GLU A 688 -58.79 -18.40 -8.86
CA GLU A 688 -59.82 -18.08 -7.84
C GLU A 688 -59.48 -18.19 -6.32
N THR A 689 -59.74 -17.28 -5.37
CA THR A 689 -60.60 -16.09 -5.18
C THR A 689 -60.08 -15.32 -3.95
N VAL A 690 -60.37 -14.02 -3.82
CA VAL A 690 -60.21 -13.23 -2.57
C VAL A 690 -61.61 -13.15 -1.91
N PRO A 691 -61.87 -13.23 -0.57
CA PRO A 691 -61.06 -12.77 0.57
C PRO A 691 -61.04 -13.67 1.84
N GLY A 692 -60.01 -13.53 2.69
CA GLY A 692 -60.04 -14.10 4.04
C GLY A 692 -58.85 -13.72 4.89
N ARG A 693 -58.95 -12.58 5.60
CA ARG A 693 -57.93 -12.13 6.56
C ARG A 693 -57.92 -13.06 7.78
N ARG A 694 -57.04 -14.07 7.81
CA ARG A 694 -56.64 -14.79 9.05
C ARG A 694 -55.15 -15.15 9.04
N ALA A 695 -54.55 -14.87 10.19
CA ALA A 695 -53.18 -15.09 10.66
C ALA A 695 -52.20 -15.80 9.70
N ARG A 696 -51.16 -15.07 9.24
CA ARG A 696 -49.93 -15.67 8.76
C ARG A 696 -49.30 -16.48 9.90
N GLN A 697 -49.50 -17.78 9.87
CA GLN A 697 -48.71 -18.73 10.64
C GLN A 697 -47.28 -18.65 10.11
N ARG A 698 -46.38 -18.06 10.90
CA ARG A 698 -44.93 -18.16 10.69
C ARG A 698 -44.54 -19.63 10.81
N VAL A 699 -43.96 -20.19 9.77
CA VAL A 699 -43.00 -21.29 9.89
C VAL A 699 -41.82 -20.98 8.96
N SER A 700 -40.77 -20.37 9.53
CA SER A 700 -39.40 -20.46 8.98
C SER A 700 -38.82 -21.82 9.39
N PRO A 701 -37.83 -22.39 8.68
CA PRO A 701 -36.87 -23.25 9.33
C PRO A 701 -35.70 -22.37 9.80
N HIS A 702 -35.72 -21.99 11.07
CA HIS A 702 -34.56 -21.40 11.74
C HIS A 702 -33.50 -22.50 11.90
N LEU A 703 -32.53 -22.58 10.97
CA LEU A 703 -31.38 -23.52 11.02
C LEU A 703 -30.75 -23.62 12.41
N PHE A 704 -30.67 -22.49 13.12
CA PHE A 704 -30.14 -22.44 14.48
C PHE A 704 -31.01 -23.18 15.51
N GLU A 705 -32.35 -23.07 15.41
CA GLU A 705 -33.29 -23.71 16.33
C GLU A 705 -33.39 -25.22 16.07
N THR A 706 -33.22 -25.66 14.82
CA THR A 706 -33.29 -27.08 14.43
C THR A 706 -31.95 -27.80 14.61
N VAL A 707 -30.84 -27.20 14.17
CA VAL A 707 -29.52 -27.87 14.18
C VAL A 707 -28.75 -27.60 15.47
N GLY A 708 -28.97 -26.44 16.12
CA GLY A 708 -28.24 -26.04 17.33
C GLY A 708 -28.33 -27.07 18.46
N PRO A 709 -29.54 -27.48 18.91
CA PRO A 709 -29.68 -28.47 19.97
C PRO A 709 -29.08 -29.84 19.61
N ALA A 710 -29.35 -30.34 18.40
CA ALA A 710 -28.84 -31.62 17.93
C ALA A 710 -27.30 -31.64 17.84
N LEU A 711 -26.69 -30.55 17.38
CA LEU A 711 -25.23 -30.42 17.29
C LEU A 711 -24.59 -30.35 18.68
N VAL A 712 -25.22 -29.65 19.64
CA VAL A 712 -24.74 -29.61 21.03
C VAL A 712 -24.82 -31.00 21.67
N GLU A 713 -25.91 -31.75 21.47
CA GLU A 713 -26.06 -33.12 21.96
C GLU A 713 -24.96 -34.05 21.42
N GLN A 714 -24.71 -34.03 20.11
CA GLN A 714 -23.64 -34.82 19.50
C GLN A 714 -22.25 -34.38 20.00
N LEU A 715 -22.04 -33.08 20.23
CA LEU A 715 -20.78 -32.56 20.77
C LEU A 715 -20.54 -32.99 22.22
N GLU A 716 -21.53 -32.99 23.09
CA GLU A 716 -21.37 -33.47 24.47
C GLU A 716 -21.04 -34.97 24.48
N GLY A 717 -21.62 -35.76 23.56
CA GLY A 717 -21.26 -37.17 23.35
C GLY A 717 -19.82 -37.38 22.82
N ALA A 718 -19.41 -36.59 21.83
CA ALA A 718 -18.06 -36.63 21.25
C ALA A 718 -16.98 -36.12 22.22
N ARG A 719 -17.30 -35.11 23.03
CA ARG A 719 -16.39 -34.49 24.01
C ARG A 719 -16.00 -35.44 25.13
N HIS A 720 -16.89 -36.35 25.53
CA HIS A 720 -16.58 -37.41 26.49
C HIS A 720 -15.60 -38.48 25.96
N HIS A 721 -15.38 -38.57 24.64
CA HIS A 721 -14.59 -39.64 24.02
C HIS A 721 -13.33 -39.17 23.28
N GLN A 722 -13.22 -37.88 22.87
CA GLN A 722 -12.17 -37.45 21.94
C GLN A 722 -11.34 -36.23 22.35
N VAL A 723 -11.85 -35.31 23.18
CA VAL A 723 -11.05 -34.15 23.63
C VAL A 723 -10.26 -34.56 24.86
N THR A 724 -9.10 -35.17 24.64
CA THR A 724 -8.15 -35.48 25.70
C THR A 724 -7.42 -34.23 26.17
N ASP A 725 -7.14 -34.12 27.47
CA ASP A 725 -6.29 -33.07 28.03
C ASP A 725 -4.91 -32.99 27.33
N ASP A 726 -4.49 -34.11 26.73
CA ASP A 726 -3.26 -34.29 25.98
C ASP A 726 -3.21 -33.46 24.68
N ALA A 727 -4.28 -33.43 23.88
CA ALA A 727 -4.34 -32.64 22.65
C ALA A 727 -4.34 -31.12 22.93
N LEU A 728 -5.08 -30.71 23.97
CA LEU A 728 -5.07 -29.31 24.42
C LEU A 728 -3.72 -28.91 25.02
N SER A 729 -3.03 -29.83 25.70
CA SER A 729 -1.67 -29.62 26.21
C SER A 729 -0.65 -29.45 25.07
N THR A 730 -0.78 -30.23 23.99
CA THR A 730 0.04 -30.05 22.79
C THR A 730 -0.15 -28.67 22.16
N PHE A 731 -1.40 -28.21 22.02
CA PHE A 731 -1.68 -26.85 21.57
C PHE A 731 -1.15 -25.79 22.53
N ALA A 732 -1.19 -26.05 23.84
CA ALA A 732 -0.63 -25.17 24.87
C ALA A 732 0.87 -24.94 24.69
N VAL A 733 1.62 -26.01 24.37
CA VAL A 733 3.05 -25.95 24.09
C VAL A 733 3.34 -25.13 22.84
N LEU A 734 2.62 -25.38 21.74
CA LEU A 734 2.77 -24.57 20.50
C LEU A 734 2.42 -23.10 20.72
N ALA A 735 1.36 -22.84 21.48
CA ALA A 735 0.87 -21.51 21.76
C ALA A 735 1.69 -20.77 22.83
N ASN A 736 2.51 -21.49 23.60
CA ASN A 736 3.18 -21.01 24.81
C ASN A 736 2.20 -20.29 25.76
N THR A 737 1.11 -20.99 26.12
CA THR A 737 0.04 -20.48 27.01
C THR A 737 -0.65 -21.63 27.73
N ALA A 738 -1.51 -21.35 28.70
CA ALA A 738 -2.31 -22.39 29.36
C ALA A 738 -3.27 -23.12 28.39
N PRO A 739 -3.56 -24.43 28.59
CA PRO A 739 -4.32 -25.26 27.63
C PRO A 739 -5.66 -24.68 27.19
N HIS A 740 -6.45 -24.12 28.11
CA HIS A 740 -7.76 -23.53 27.82
C HIS A 740 -7.70 -22.28 26.91
N ALA A 741 -6.57 -21.57 26.88
CA ALA A 741 -6.37 -20.38 26.05
C ALA A 741 -5.68 -20.70 24.71
N ALA A 742 -5.14 -21.92 24.55
CA ALA A 742 -4.29 -22.29 23.43
C ALA A 742 -4.98 -22.20 22.06
N PRO A 743 -6.21 -22.73 21.85
CA PRO A 743 -6.87 -22.64 20.55
C PRO A 743 -7.13 -21.19 20.11
N THR A 744 -7.50 -20.32 21.06
CA THR A 744 -7.73 -18.90 20.78
C THR A 744 -6.43 -18.16 20.42
N ARG A 745 -5.32 -18.50 21.08
CA ARG A 745 -4.01 -17.91 20.82
C ARG A 745 -3.45 -18.36 19.47
N LEU A 746 -3.48 -19.65 19.18
CA LEU A 746 -3.05 -20.19 17.88
C LEU A 746 -3.88 -19.60 16.74
N ARG A 747 -5.19 -19.37 16.95
CA ARG A 747 -6.06 -18.77 15.93
C ARG A 747 -5.58 -17.39 15.48
N ARG A 748 -4.95 -16.64 16.37
CA ARG A 748 -4.43 -15.28 16.10
C ARG A 748 -3.04 -15.28 15.48
N LEU A 749 -2.34 -16.42 15.45
CA LEU A 749 -1.02 -16.50 14.84
C LEU A 749 -1.15 -16.51 13.31
N PRO A 750 -0.35 -15.72 12.58
CA PRO A 750 -0.24 -15.86 11.13
C PRO A 750 0.26 -17.26 10.72
N PRO A 751 -0.07 -17.73 9.50
CA PRO A 751 0.35 -19.05 9.00
C PRO A 751 1.86 -19.34 9.07
N LEU A 752 2.71 -18.32 8.81
CA LEU A 752 4.17 -18.43 8.92
C LEU A 752 4.62 -18.56 10.38
N SER A 753 4.06 -17.74 11.28
CA SER A 753 4.37 -17.81 12.71
C SER A 753 3.97 -19.15 13.32
N LEU A 754 2.91 -19.79 12.81
CA LEU A 754 2.52 -21.14 13.23
C LEU A 754 3.51 -22.21 12.76
N ALA A 755 4.06 -22.09 11.54
CA ALA A 755 5.11 -22.96 11.05
C ALA A 755 6.40 -22.79 11.87
N THR A 756 6.79 -21.54 12.18
CA THR A 756 7.92 -21.26 13.09
C THR A 756 7.67 -21.84 14.49
N ALA A 757 6.46 -21.75 15.03
CA ALA A 757 6.14 -22.33 16.34
C ALA A 757 6.26 -23.86 16.33
N CYS A 758 5.80 -24.53 15.27
CA CYS A 758 5.98 -25.97 15.09
C CYS A 758 7.46 -26.34 15.00
N GLN A 759 8.22 -25.63 14.16
CA GLN A 759 9.67 -25.83 14.02
C GLN A 759 10.40 -25.66 15.36
N GLN A 760 10.11 -24.59 16.11
CA GLN A 760 10.75 -24.32 17.41
C GLN A 760 10.40 -25.38 18.45
N ALA A 761 9.14 -25.82 18.52
CA ALA A 761 8.72 -26.85 19.47
C ALA A 761 9.41 -28.21 19.19
N LEU A 762 9.55 -28.57 17.91
CA LEU A 762 10.29 -29.76 17.48
C LEU A 762 11.80 -29.62 17.72
N ALA A 763 12.40 -28.46 17.40
CA ALA A 763 13.83 -28.21 17.59
C ALA A 763 14.27 -28.25 19.05
N GLN A 764 13.39 -27.79 19.96
CA GLN A 764 13.64 -27.78 21.40
C GLN A 764 13.28 -29.11 22.08
N GLY A 765 12.78 -30.10 21.33
CA GLY A 765 12.32 -31.38 21.89
C GLY A 765 11.13 -31.26 22.85
N LYS A 766 10.39 -30.14 22.78
CA LYS A 766 9.21 -29.91 23.63
C LYS A 766 7.99 -30.70 23.16
N LEU A 767 7.95 -31.02 21.86
CA LEU A 767 6.99 -31.91 21.25
C LEU A 767 7.75 -32.88 20.34
N ASP A 768 7.30 -34.12 20.30
CA ASP A 768 7.68 -35.04 19.24
C ASP A 768 6.68 -34.95 18.08
N LEU A 769 7.13 -35.30 16.87
CA LEU A 769 6.32 -35.17 15.65
C LEU A 769 5.13 -36.14 15.62
N PRO A 770 5.25 -37.42 16.03
CA PRO A 770 4.11 -38.33 16.17
C PRO A 770 3.02 -37.84 17.13
N HIS A 771 3.40 -37.24 18.26
CA HIS A 771 2.50 -36.72 19.27
C HIS A 771 1.79 -35.48 18.76
N LEU A 772 2.51 -34.56 18.10
CA LEU A 772 1.91 -33.43 17.40
C LEU A 772 0.92 -33.89 16.30
N TRP A 773 1.27 -34.94 15.56
CA TRP A 773 0.39 -35.54 14.56
C TRP A 773 -0.88 -36.10 15.20
N THR A 774 -0.77 -36.87 16.28
CA THR A 774 -1.91 -37.44 17.01
C THR A 774 -2.79 -36.35 17.66
N ALA A 775 -2.20 -35.33 18.28
CA ALA A 775 -2.96 -34.22 18.86
C ALA A 775 -3.79 -33.48 17.80
N THR A 776 -3.22 -33.32 16.60
CA THR A 776 -3.88 -32.69 15.45
C THR A 776 -4.77 -33.64 14.66
N SER A 777 -5.05 -34.87 15.10
CA SER A 777 -6.12 -35.71 14.52
C SER A 777 -7.44 -35.62 15.29
N VAL A 778 -7.46 -34.95 16.45
CA VAL A 778 -8.67 -34.72 17.24
C VAL A 778 -9.59 -33.72 16.51
N ARG A 779 -10.81 -34.15 16.16
CA ARG A 779 -11.84 -33.38 15.41
C ARG A 779 -13.24 -33.47 16.05
N PRO A 780 -13.44 -32.96 17.28
CA PRO A 780 -14.73 -33.06 17.98
C PRO A 780 -15.90 -32.49 17.17
N LEU A 781 -15.70 -31.40 16.41
CA LEU A 781 -16.79 -30.82 15.64
C LEU A 781 -17.09 -31.63 14.37
N ALA A 782 -16.07 -32.09 13.65
CA ALA A 782 -16.28 -32.94 12.48
C ALA A 782 -16.97 -34.25 12.84
N THR A 783 -16.53 -34.91 13.91
CA THR A 783 -17.20 -36.10 14.46
C THR A 783 -18.67 -35.82 14.78
N ALA A 784 -18.96 -34.71 15.46
CA ALA A 784 -20.33 -34.35 15.83
C ALA A 784 -21.21 -34.02 14.61
N VAL A 785 -20.64 -33.35 13.59
CA VAL A 785 -21.34 -33.07 12.33
C VAL A 785 -21.62 -34.37 11.58
N ASP A 786 -20.68 -35.31 11.53
CA ASP A 786 -20.88 -36.60 10.87
C ASP A 786 -21.88 -37.51 11.57
N ALA A 787 -22.01 -37.37 12.89
CA ALA A 787 -23.01 -38.06 13.69
C ALA A 787 -24.43 -37.46 13.60
N LEU A 788 -24.60 -36.28 12.97
CA LEU A 788 -25.93 -35.72 12.72
C LEU A 788 -26.74 -36.58 11.75
N ASP A 789 -28.06 -36.61 11.97
CA ASP A 789 -29.03 -37.27 11.09
C ASP A 789 -28.74 -36.95 9.61
N PRO A 790 -28.51 -37.97 8.75
CA PRO A 790 -28.29 -37.78 7.31
C PRO A 790 -29.38 -36.95 6.61
N ALA A 791 -30.62 -36.94 7.11
CA ALA A 791 -31.69 -36.08 6.59
C ALA A 791 -31.45 -34.60 6.93
N LEU A 792 -30.93 -34.30 8.12
CA LEU A 792 -30.54 -32.94 8.52
C LEU A 792 -29.33 -32.44 7.74
N ARG A 793 -28.32 -33.29 7.52
CA ARG A 793 -27.15 -32.94 6.70
C ARG A 793 -27.51 -32.64 5.24
N ARG A 794 -28.39 -33.45 4.64
CA ARG A 794 -28.91 -33.20 3.28
C ARG A 794 -29.76 -31.93 3.19
N ARG A 795 -30.56 -31.65 4.22
CA ARG A 795 -31.40 -30.43 4.28
C ARG A 795 -30.58 -29.16 4.46
N PHE A 796 -29.43 -29.24 5.13
CA PHE A 796 -28.54 -28.12 5.42
C PHE A 796 -27.12 -28.42 4.96
N GLU A 797 -26.91 -28.53 3.65
CA GLU A 797 -25.62 -28.90 3.04
C GLU A 797 -24.44 -28.03 3.50
N GLN A 798 -24.72 -26.75 3.81
CA GLN A 798 -23.76 -25.79 4.36
C GLN A 798 -23.13 -26.18 5.71
N LEU A 799 -23.65 -27.18 6.43
CA LEU A 799 -23.04 -27.66 7.68
C LEU A 799 -21.62 -28.21 7.48
N THR A 800 -21.28 -28.68 6.29
CA THR A 800 -19.94 -29.10 5.90
C THR A 800 -18.90 -27.98 6.00
N LEU A 801 -19.31 -26.70 5.91
CA LEU A 801 -18.40 -25.55 6.08
C LEU A 801 -17.89 -25.43 7.52
N LEU A 802 -18.58 -25.99 8.52
CA LEU A 802 -18.16 -25.95 9.92
C LEU A 802 -16.87 -26.73 10.19
N THR A 803 -16.50 -27.66 9.31
CA THR A 803 -15.36 -28.56 9.49
C THR A 803 -14.19 -28.22 8.56
N SER A 804 -14.24 -27.04 7.91
CA SER A 804 -13.22 -26.54 6.98
C SER A 804 -12.64 -25.21 7.46
N ASP A 805 -11.44 -24.87 6.99
CA ASP A 805 -10.82 -23.53 7.17
C ASP A 805 -11.38 -22.50 6.15
N ALA A 806 -12.70 -22.54 5.93
CA ALA A 806 -13.41 -21.64 5.02
C ALA A 806 -14.20 -20.58 5.80
N PRO A 807 -14.43 -19.37 5.22
CA PRO A 807 -15.22 -18.33 5.88
C PRO A 807 -16.67 -18.78 6.09
N LEU A 808 -17.15 -18.69 7.33
CA LEU A 808 -18.51 -19.12 7.69
C LEU A 808 -19.59 -18.09 7.28
N PRO A 809 -20.70 -18.52 6.64
CA PRO A 809 -21.91 -17.72 6.46
C PRO A 809 -22.56 -17.26 7.78
N LYS A 810 -23.34 -16.17 7.74
CA LYS A 810 -24.00 -15.56 8.92
C LYS A 810 -24.87 -16.54 9.71
N SER A 811 -25.52 -17.50 9.03
CA SER A 811 -26.33 -18.56 9.63
C SER A 811 -25.51 -19.51 10.50
N LEU A 812 -24.32 -19.90 10.06
CA LEU A 812 -23.41 -20.81 10.78
C LEU A 812 -22.62 -20.10 11.87
N ARG A 813 -22.32 -18.80 11.70
CA ARG A 813 -21.71 -17.98 12.76
C ARG A 813 -22.56 -17.94 14.04
N ARG A 814 -23.88 -18.08 13.93
CA ARG A 814 -24.76 -18.20 15.10
C ARG A 814 -24.55 -19.52 15.84
N LEU A 815 -24.37 -20.63 15.13
CA LEU A 815 -24.07 -21.94 15.74
C LEU A 815 -22.70 -21.92 16.45
N VAL A 816 -21.67 -21.37 15.81
CA VAL A 816 -20.32 -21.27 16.39
C VAL A 816 -20.23 -20.30 17.58
N LYS A 817 -21.26 -19.46 17.81
CA LYS A 817 -21.36 -18.64 19.03
C LYS A 817 -21.87 -19.41 20.25
N LEU A 818 -22.40 -20.62 20.08
CA LEU A 818 -22.76 -21.48 21.19
C LEU A 818 -21.47 -21.94 21.91
N PRO A 819 -21.34 -21.78 23.24
CA PRO A 819 -20.09 -22.06 23.95
C PRO A 819 -19.47 -23.45 23.69
N THR A 820 -20.30 -24.51 23.66
CA THR A 820 -19.86 -25.88 23.37
C THR A 820 -19.33 -26.00 21.92
N VAL A 821 -20.05 -25.43 20.95
CA VAL A 821 -19.67 -25.44 19.53
C VAL A 821 -18.42 -24.59 19.28
N ALA A 822 -18.30 -23.44 19.94
CA ALA A 822 -17.19 -22.50 19.78
C ALA A 822 -15.84 -23.15 20.12
N THR A 823 -15.82 -23.96 21.17
CA THR A 823 -14.61 -24.64 21.65
C THR A 823 -14.21 -25.76 20.69
N ALA A 824 -15.17 -26.60 20.28
CA ALA A 824 -14.93 -27.67 19.31
C ALA A 824 -14.51 -27.12 17.95
N TYR A 825 -15.17 -26.06 17.47
CA TYR A 825 -14.81 -25.36 16.23
C TYR A 825 -13.38 -24.81 16.28
N ALA A 826 -13.00 -24.18 17.40
CA ALA A 826 -11.64 -23.67 17.55
C ALA A 826 -10.59 -24.78 17.53
N THR A 827 -10.87 -25.93 18.15
CA THR A 827 -9.98 -27.10 18.15
C THR A 827 -9.81 -27.68 16.74
N ASP A 828 -10.90 -27.95 16.02
CA ASP A 828 -10.86 -28.48 14.65
C ASP A 828 -10.10 -27.54 13.71
N LEU A 829 -10.41 -26.23 13.79
CA LEU A 829 -9.76 -25.21 12.97
C LEU A 829 -8.24 -25.14 13.24
N MET A 830 -7.83 -25.22 14.52
CA MET A 830 -6.41 -25.17 14.84
C MET A 830 -5.67 -26.42 14.39
N SER A 831 -6.30 -27.58 14.51
CA SER A 831 -5.73 -28.81 13.98
C SER A 831 -5.46 -28.72 12.48
N LEU A 832 -6.43 -28.23 11.69
CA LEU A 832 -6.26 -28.01 10.25
C LEU A 832 -5.12 -27.04 9.94
N ARG A 833 -5.06 -25.92 10.65
CA ARG A 833 -4.03 -24.88 10.43
C ARG A 833 -2.63 -25.35 10.81
N VAL A 834 -2.50 -26.16 11.87
CA VAL A 834 -1.22 -26.78 12.26
C VAL A 834 -0.80 -27.82 11.22
N ARG A 835 -1.72 -28.63 10.69
CA ARG A 835 -1.42 -29.56 9.58
C ARG A 835 -0.93 -28.80 8.35
N ALA A 836 -1.61 -27.73 7.94
CA ALA A 836 -1.15 -26.89 6.83
C ALA A 836 0.23 -26.26 7.09
N ALA A 837 0.56 -25.94 8.35
CA ALA A 837 1.89 -25.43 8.72
C ALA A 837 2.98 -26.51 8.61
N LEU A 838 2.70 -27.76 9.02
CA LEU A 838 3.61 -28.88 8.81
C LEU A 838 3.82 -29.16 7.32
N GLY A 839 2.77 -29.08 6.50
CA GLY A 839 2.87 -29.25 5.05
C GLY A 839 3.74 -28.20 4.37
N ARG A 840 3.69 -26.94 4.84
CA ARG A 840 4.63 -25.88 4.40
C ARG A 840 6.08 -26.24 4.74
N LEU A 841 6.36 -26.64 5.98
CA LEU A 841 7.71 -27.05 6.37
C LEU A 841 8.24 -28.23 5.54
N MET A 842 7.36 -29.16 5.12
CA MET A 842 7.73 -30.27 4.22
C MET A 842 8.10 -29.76 2.82
N HIS A 843 7.34 -28.80 2.28
CA HIS A 843 7.61 -28.20 0.98
C HIS A 843 8.91 -27.38 0.96
N ASP A 844 9.14 -26.61 2.02
CA ASP A 844 10.32 -25.75 2.19
C ASP A 844 11.59 -26.54 2.51
N GLY A 845 11.48 -27.85 2.79
CA GLY A 845 12.63 -28.70 3.07
C GLY A 845 13.25 -28.51 4.45
N ASP A 846 12.46 -28.13 5.46
CA ASP A 846 12.99 -27.75 6.77
C ASP A 846 13.82 -28.87 7.43
N ALA A 847 15.03 -28.52 7.87
CA ALA A 847 16.00 -29.46 8.43
C ALA A 847 15.61 -29.99 9.82
N VAL A 848 14.79 -29.27 10.59
CA VAL A 848 14.30 -29.74 11.90
C VAL A 848 13.22 -30.81 11.66
N LEU A 849 12.26 -30.54 10.78
CA LEU A 849 11.24 -31.50 10.40
C LEU A 849 11.85 -32.74 9.75
N ALA A 850 12.84 -32.58 8.86
CA ALA A 850 13.52 -33.71 8.24
C ALA A 850 14.21 -34.62 9.27
N ARG A 851 14.89 -34.04 10.27
CA ARG A 851 15.47 -34.81 11.39
C ARG A 851 14.41 -35.49 12.24
N ALA A 852 13.29 -34.82 12.50
CA ALA A 852 12.17 -35.42 13.23
C ALA A 852 11.56 -36.61 12.46
N MET A 853 11.35 -36.47 11.14
CA MET A 853 10.88 -37.55 10.26
C MET A 853 11.84 -38.75 10.22
N ALA A 854 13.14 -38.49 10.12
CA ALA A 854 14.17 -39.55 10.08
C ALA A 854 14.27 -40.33 11.40
N GLY A 855 14.10 -39.64 12.53
CA GLY A 855 14.21 -40.23 13.87
C GLY A 855 12.93 -40.89 14.38
N HIS A 856 11.79 -40.19 14.26
CA HIS A 856 10.52 -40.48 14.94
C HIS A 856 9.33 -40.23 14.01
N THR A 857 8.85 -41.29 13.33
CA THR A 857 7.67 -41.23 12.46
C THR A 857 6.74 -42.43 12.67
N THR A 858 5.50 -42.33 12.17
CA THR A 858 4.49 -43.39 12.16
C THR A 858 4.01 -43.62 10.73
N VAL A 859 3.40 -44.77 10.45
CA VAL A 859 2.93 -45.09 9.09
C VAL A 859 1.96 -44.03 8.53
N PRO A 860 0.92 -43.57 9.28
CA PRO A 860 -0.02 -42.57 8.76
C PRO A 860 0.63 -41.23 8.44
N LEU A 861 1.58 -40.79 9.29
CA LEU A 861 2.34 -39.56 9.08
C LEU A 861 3.26 -39.67 7.85
N LEU A 862 4.03 -40.77 7.76
CA LEU A 862 4.98 -40.98 6.67
C LEU A 862 4.27 -41.06 5.31
N CYS A 863 3.17 -41.80 5.22
CA CYS A 863 2.38 -41.89 3.99
C CYS A 863 1.77 -40.53 3.59
N ALA A 864 1.18 -39.78 4.52
CA ALA A 864 0.60 -38.47 4.22
C ALA A 864 1.67 -37.45 3.77
N ALA A 865 2.83 -37.46 4.42
CA ALA A 865 3.97 -36.62 4.06
C ALA A 865 4.53 -36.98 2.68
N ALA A 866 4.67 -38.28 2.38
CA ALA A 866 5.12 -38.75 1.07
C ALA A 866 4.13 -38.41 -0.04
N VAL A 867 2.82 -38.57 0.18
CA VAL A 867 1.79 -38.11 -0.77
C VAL A 867 1.93 -36.62 -1.02
N THR A 868 2.06 -35.82 0.04
CA THR A 868 2.20 -34.35 -0.06
C THR A 868 3.40 -33.94 -0.90
N VAL A 869 4.57 -34.55 -0.68
CA VAL A 869 5.81 -34.25 -1.42
C VAL A 869 5.68 -34.55 -2.92
N ASN A 870 4.95 -35.60 -3.30
CA ASN A 870 4.82 -35.98 -4.70
C ASN A 870 3.72 -35.17 -5.42
N CYS A 871 2.64 -34.80 -4.72
CA CYS A 871 1.62 -33.89 -5.22
C CYS A 871 2.10 -32.42 -5.26
N ARG A 872 3.09 -32.07 -4.44
CA ARG A 872 3.68 -30.73 -4.37
C ARG A 872 5.18 -30.85 -4.18
N THR A 873 5.91 -30.88 -5.31
CA THR A 873 7.36 -31.10 -5.32
C THR A 873 8.09 -30.07 -4.43
N PRO A 874 8.87 -30.51 -3.42
CA PRO A 874 9.64 -29.62 -2.55
C PRO A 874 10.91 -29.13 -3.25
N THR A 875 11.57 -28.13 -2.65
CA THR A 875 12.86 -27.59 -3.15
C THR A 875 14.06 -28.51 -2.87
N THR A 876 13.86 -29.62 -2.15
CA THR A 876 14.90 -30.54 -1.72
C THR A 876 15.11 -31.71 -2.66
N GLU A 877 16.30 -32.29 -2.64
CA GLU A 877 16.61 -33.53 -3.35
C GLU A 877 15.67 -34.68 -2.94
N LEU A 878 15.18 -35.42 -3.93
CA LEU A 878 14.27 -36.54 -3.76
C LEU A 878 14.95 -37.85 -4.17
N THR A 879 14.82 -38.87 -3.33
CA THR A 879 15.23 -40.25 -3.63
C THR A 879 14.02 -41.06 -4.08
N GLN A 880 14.19 -41.79 -5.18
CA GLN A 880 13.18 -42.68 -5.73
C GLN A 880 13.04 -43.95 -4.87
N VAL A 881 11.81 -44.26 -4.46
CA VAL A 881 11.43 -45.45 -3.70
C VAL A 881 10.87 -46.53 -4.64
N THR A 882 10.00 -46.14 -5.56
CA THR A 882 9.48 -47.00 -6.63
C THR A 882 9.69 -46.33 -7.99
N PRO A 883 9.92 -47.10 -9.07
CA PRO A 883 9.97 -46.54 -10.41
C PRO A 883 8.59 -46.08 -10.91
N PRO A 884 8.54 -45.20 -11.93
CA PRO A 884 7.30 -44.79 -12.57
C PRO A 884 6.38 -45.97 -12.90
N ARG A 885 5.07 -45.77 -12.71
CA ARG A 885 4.02 -46.77 -12.99
C ARG A 885 4.09 -48.06 -12.14
N THR A 886 4.82 -48.04 -11.03
CA THR A 886 4.87 -49.15 -10.07
C THR A 886 4.05 -48.83 -8.82
N VAL A 887 3.09 -49.70 -8.49
CA VAL A 887 2.18 -49.52 -7.35
C VAL A 887 2.63 -50.26 -6.09
N THR A 888 3.52 -51.25 -6.19
CA THR A 888 4.08 -51.95 -5.02
C THR A 888 5.22 -51.15 -4.39
N VAL A 889 5.07 -50.79 -3.12
CA VAL A 889 6.09 -50.08 -2.34
C VAL A 889 6.95 -51.09 -1.57
N PRO A 890 8.27 -51.17 -1.83
CA PRO A 890 9.15 -52.16 -1.24
C PRO A 890 9.38 -51.89 0.26
N GLY A 891 9.58 -52.92 1.07
CA GLY A 891 9.83 -52.78 2.51
C GLY A 891 9.26 -53.93 3.32
N PHE A 892 9.41 -53.89 4.65
CA PHE A 892 8.74 -54.85 5.55
C PHE A 892 7.77 -54.11 6.49
N PRO A 893 6.44 -54.31 6.34
CA PRO A 893 5.77 -55.09 5.28
C PRO A 893 5.81 -54.38 3.92
N SER A 894 5.68 -55.14 2.82
CA SER A 894 5.45 -54.56 1.49
C SER A 894 4.01 -54.06 1.42
N THR A 895 3.76 -52.91 0.79
CA THR A 895 2.39 -52.34 0.66
C THR A 895 2.08 -51.96 -0.78
N ASP A 896 0.81 -51.82 -1.11
CA ASP A 896 0.34 -51.39 -2.44
C ASP A 896 -0.24 -49.97 -2.34
N LEU A 897 0.14 -49.09 -3.27
CA LEU A 897 -0.40 -47.74 -3.38
C LEU A 897 -1.89 -47.75 -3.74
N ALA A 898 -2.39 -48.78 -4.44
CA ALA A 898 -3.75 -48.89 -4.93
C ALA A 898 -4.71 -49.63 -3.97
N ASP A 899 -4.19 -50.20 -2.88
CA ASP A 899 -5.03 -50.87 -1.87
C ASP A 899 -5.93 -49.83 -1.18
N ALA A 900 -7.25 -49.96 -1.38
CA ALA A 900 -8.27 -49.05 -0.85
C ALA A 900 -8.29 -49.01 0.68
N GLU A 901 -7.94 -50.11 1.34
CA GLU A 901 -7.80 -50.19 2.79
C GLU A 901 -6.34 -50.00 3.24
N GLY A 902 -5.43 -49.80 2.30
CA GLY A 902 -4.00 -49.64 2.53
C GLY A 902 -3.62 -48.27 3.09
N PRO A 903 -2.42 -48.16 3.70
CA PRO A 903 -1.99 -46.94 4.39
C PRO A 903 -1.85 -45.72 3.46
N TRP A 904 -1.67 -45.94 2.16
CA TRP A 904 -1.53 -44.88 1.15
C TRP A 904 -2.86 -44.23 0.80
N GLN A 905 -3.91 -45.03 0.56
CA GLN A 905 -5.25 -44.50 0.27
C GLN A 905 -5.84 -43.81 1.51
N GLN A 906 -5.63 -44.39 2.70
CA GLN A 906 -6.03 -43.78 3.98
C GLN A 906 -5.31 -42.45 4.27
N ALA A 907 -4.12 -42.22 3.68
CA ALA A 907 -3.35 -41.01 3.89
C ALA A 907 -3.77 -39.82 2.98
N LEU A 908 -4.55 -40.06 1.91
CA LEU A 908 -4.96 -39.00 0.97
C LEU A 908 -5.72 -37.85 1.65
N PRO A 909 -6.72 -38.08 2.54
CA PRO A 909 -7.38 -36.99 3.24
C PRO A 909 -6.43 -36.16 4.11
N ALA A 910 -5.51 -36.83 4.83
CA ALA A 910 -4.52 -36.16 5.66
C ALA A 910 -3.51 -35.34 4.84
N ALA A 911 -3.14 -35.81 3.64
CA ALA A 911 -2.29 -35.05 2.72
C ALA A 911 -2.98 -33.76 2.22
N ARG A 912 -4.30 -33.77 2.01
CA ARG A 912 -5.05 -32.53 1.69
C ARG A 912 -4.98 -31.51 2.81
N GLU A 913 -5.05 -31.95 4.07
CA GLU A 913 -4.85 -31.06 5.24
C GLU A 913 -3.43 -30.47 5.31
N LEU A 914 -2.44 -31.16 4.73
CA LEU A 914 -1.07 -30.63 4.56
C LEU A 914 -0.96 -29.66 3.37
N GLY A 915 -2.03 -29.45 2.60
CA GLY A 915 -2.07 -28.56 1.44
C GLY A 915 -1.67 -29.24 0.13
N ALA A 916 -1.75 -30.57 0.04
CA ALA A 916 -1.55 -31.31 -1.20
C ALA A 916 -2.83 -31.32 -2.06
N ASP A 917 -2.68 -31.10 -3.37
CA ASP A 917 -3.72 -31.47 -4.33
C ASP A 917 -3.58 -32.96 -4.65
N THR A 918 -4.44 -33.79 -4.05
CA THR A 918 -4.36 -35.24 -4.25
C THR A 918 -5.04 -35.72 -5.52
N THR A 919 -5.66 -34.83 -6.31
CA THR A 919 -6.26 -35.21 -7.61
C THR A 919 -5.19 -35.61 -8.63
N VAL A 920 -4.01 -34.99 -8.55
CA VAL A 920 -2.85 -35.27 -9.41
C VAL A 920 -1.96 -36.43 -8.93
N TRP A 921 -2.32 -37.09 -7.82
CA TRP A 921 -1.50 -38.13 -7.19
C TRP A 921 -1.13 -39.26 -8.15
N TRP A 922 -2.11 -39.81 -8.86
CA TRP A 922 -1.89 -40.94 -9.77
C TRP A 922 -1.09 -40.55 -11.01
N ASP A 923 -1.27 -39.33 -11.52
CA ASP A 923 -0.51 -38.81 -12.65
C ASP A 923 0.97 -38.67 -12.27
N HIS A 924 1.28 -38.11 -11.10
CA HIS A 924 2.65 -37.99 -10.62
C HIS A 924 3.31 -39.34 -10.32
N ILE A 925 2.58 -40.32 -9.78
CA ILE A 925 3.10 -41.68 -9.59
C ILE A 925 3.34 -42.37 -10.93
N ALA A 926 2.49 -42.16 -11.93
CA ALA A 926 2.68 -42.69 -13.26
C ALA A 926 3.89 -42.07 -13.98
N GLU A 927 4.16 -40.79 -13.76
CA GLU A 927 5.25 -40.06 -14.41
C GLU A 927 6.60 -40.29 -13.73
N HIS A 928 6.64 -40.30 -12.40
CA HIS A 928 7.90 -40.25 -11.65
C HIS A 928 8.10 -41.35 -10.61
N GLY A 929 7.07 -42.16 -10.34
CA GLY A 929 7.09 -43.14 -9.26
C GLY A 929 7.00 -42.49 -7.88
N LEU A 930 7.03 -43.31 -6.82
CA LEU A 930 7.04 -42.81 -5.45
C LEU A 930 8.43 -42.27 -5.10
N ARG A 931 8.50 -41.00 -4.70
CA ARG A 931 9.74 -40.34 -4.27
C ARG A 931 9.60 -39.77 -2.86
N ILE A 932 10.71 -39.67 -2.13
CA ILE A 932 10.75 -39.07 -0.79
C ILE A 932 11.98 -38.17 -0.65
N PRO A 933 11.96 -37.13 0.19
CA PRO A 933 13.13 -36.29 0.41
C PRO A 933 14.31 -37.09 0.96
N THR A 934 15.48 -36.92 0.36
CA THR A 934 16.71 -37.62 0.76
C THR A 934 17.06 -37.34 2.22
N ALA A 935 16.76 -36.13 2.72
CA ALA A 935 16.99 -35.75 4.11
C ALA A 935 16.16 -36.55 5.14
N TRP A 936 15.08 -37.23 4.74
CA TRP A 936 14.32 -38.12 5.63
C TRP A 936 14.98 -39.50 5.75
N LEU A 937 15.81 -39.85 4.77
CA LEU A 937 16.53 -41.11 4.73
C LEU A 937 17.76 -41.03 5.63
N GLY A 938 17.62 -41.50 6.87
CA GLY A 938 18.75 -41.73 7.77
C GLY A 938 19.61 -42.93 7.35
N ALA A 939 20.48 -43.39 8.25
CA ALA A 939 21.28 -44.60 8.04
C ALA A 939 20.37 -45.82 7.74
N GLY A 940 20.55 -46.45 6.57
CA GLY A 940 19.78 -47.62 6.13
C GLY A 940 18.67 -47.35 5.09
N GLY A 941 18.50 -46.10 4.64
CA GLY A 941 17.62 -45.76 3.52
C GLY A 941 16.13 -46.06 3.76
N TRP A 942 15.37 -46.21 2.67
CA TRP A 942 13.91 -46.40 2.72
C TRP A 942 13.46 -47.62 3.58
N PRO A 943 14.05 -48.83 3.43
CA PRO A 943 13.62 -49.99 4.22
C PRO A 943 13.74 -49.77 5.74
N ALA A 944 14.76 -49.05 6.18
CA ALA A 944 14.96 -48.74 7.60
C ALA A 944 13.94 -47.72 8.12
N LEU A 945 13.62 -46.67 7.34
CA LEU A 945 12.59 -45.69 7.69
C LEU A 945 11.21 -46.35 7.75
N TRP A 946 10.87 -47.15 6.73
CA TRP A 946 9.59 -47.86 6.62
C TRP A 946 9.38 -48.87 7.75
N SER A 947 10.37 -49.73 8.03
CA SER A 947 10.30 -50.69 9.14
C SER A 947 10.20 -50.01 10.51
N ARG A 948 10.85 -48.85 10.68
CA ARG A 948 10.77 -48.07 11.93
C ARG A 948 9.38 -47.50 12.15
N ALA A 949 8.73 -47.01 11.10
CA ALA A 949 7.36 -46.51 11.14
C ALA A 949 6.38 -47.63 11.58
N HIS A 950 6.54 -48.85 11.06
CA HIS A 950 5.69 -50.00 11.39
C HIS A 950 5.92 -50.59 12.79
N ARG A 951 7.17 -50.63 13.28
CA ARG A 951 7.47 -51.15 14.63
C ARG A 951 6.81 -50.36 15.75
N ARG A 952 6.50 -49.09 15.50
CA ARG A 952 5.86 -48.19 16.48
C ARG A 952 4.33 -48.08 16.32
N SER A 953 3.76 -48.72 15.31
CA SER A 953 2.30 -48.78 15.08
C SER A 953 1.64 -50.03 15.69
N SER A 954 2.42 -50.98 16.23
CA SER A 954 1.88 -52.17 16.91
C SER A 954 1.52 -51.86 18.37
N PRO A 955 0.29 -52.13 18.85
CA PRO A 955 -0.14 -51.86 20.22
C PRO A 955 0.60 -52.64 21.32
N ASP A 956 1.42 -53.64 20.97
CA ASP A 956 2.06 -54.57 21.93
C ASP A 956 3.53 -54.23 22.26
N GLY A 957 4.03 -53.04 21.91
CA GLY A 957 5.43 -52.66 22.08
C GLY A 957 5.90 -52.34 23.51
N GLU A 958 5.01 -52.27 24.50
CA GLU A 958 5.34 -51.80 25.86
C GLU A 958 5.76 -52.90 26.86
N ARG A 959 6.04 -54.13 26.40
CA ARG A 959 6.63 -55.18 27.24
C ARG A 959 7.91 -55.77 26.65
N ALA A 960 9.01 -55.04 26.80
CA ALA A 960 10.34 -55.65 26.88
C ALA A 960 11.15 -54.90 27.95
N LEU A 961 11.39 -55.59 29.06
CA LEU A 961 12.10 -55.15 30.26
C LEU A 961 13.55 -54.68 29.96
N PRO A 962 14.14 -53.85 30.85
CA PRO A 962 15.53 -53.42 30.73
C PRO A 962 16.45 -54.54 31.17
N ILE A 963 17.29 -55.06 30.27
CA ILE A 963 18.49 -55.81 30.67
C ILE A 963 19.62 -54.81 30.71
N GLY A 964 20.05 -54.48 31.93
CA GLY A 964 21.18 -53.60 32.19
C GLY A 964 22.47 -54.11 31.55
N ARG A 965 23.29 -53.16 31.10
CA ARG A 965 24.72 -53.38 30.98
C ARG A 965 25.43 -52.22 31.67
N ASP A 966 26.09 -52.59 32.76
CA ASP A 966 27.11 -51.84 33.46
C ASP A 966 28.18 -51.27 32.52
N ARG A 967 28.66 -50.09 32.90
CA ARG A 967 29.98 -49.55 32.54
C ARG A 967 31.04 -50.41 33.23
N SER A 968 32.05 -50.94 32.53
CA SER A 968 33.43 -50.41 32.39
C SER A 968 34.41 -51.61 32.32
N PRO A 969 35.73 -51.46 32.08
CA PRO A 969 36.46 -50.71 31.04
C PRO A 969 37.62 -51.55 30.40
N ALA A 970 38.44 -50.92 29.53
CA ALA A 970 39.68 -51.39 28.85
C ALA A 970 39.46 -52.23 27.57
N ASP A 971 40.10 -51.99 26.42
CA ASP A 971 41.34 -51.27 26.07
C ASP A 971 41.14 -50.14 25.03
#